data_AF-A0A923QKI0-F1
#
_entry.id   AF-A0A923QKI0-F1
#
_cell.length_a   1.000
_cell.length_b   1.000
_cell.length_c   1.000
_cell.angle_alpha   90.00
_cell.angle_beta   90.00
_cell.angle_gamma   90.00
#
_symmetry.space_group_name_H-M   'P 1'
#
loop_
_entity.id
_entity.type
_entity.pdbx_description
1 polymer ?
#
loop_
_entity_poly.entity_id
_entity_poly.type
_entity_poly.pdbx_seq_one_letter_code
_entity_poly.pdbx_strand_id
1 'polypeptide(L)'
;MKSKFLITISILTASFLPIVNYAQAPNLGTTSGYTLFTTSGAVTNTGTTLITGDVGTNSGAVTGSATIVGQTQVANAASAQAATDVGVAYSDLGALTCGSIISTTLGNNQVLTPNIYCLSSGSSLSGILTLDGQCNANSVFVFKINGALTTSTFSNIILINSASISNVYWQINGAFALGAGSVFRGTVVANGAISLGADASLKGRALTIAGTINTNTNVATYFEGALWNGSSSSDFATAANWSFGSVPSLGEQIRFTINPSNHCNLDANRIVGNIINASNKNFVLNGYQLTVQATITQSSTGKIDPSVSGSTIIMAGCAAQIIPANTCISNLVPNLTINNTSGVSIGGTLGITKTLTIASGILTTGSNLTLISNVSGTAMIAEISTGGISGNIKAQRYIPANGRKYRFLASPVVNGTSLQWRNNAGNTSGIGTQITGSTGTVDNSTSNQSSAFLYDEDDATAGNDINHPTKWDAIDGNTTLNNGQGYRIFVRGDRSISLTTVNTTNNETTLGLDGTYPPASVTLPVTFTSAAAQGWNLVGNPYPCTIDWDVINSQVSTSDFNNTDNAIYIWNPLNTTKTTGGYSSYVNGIGSGTSIIGTRYISSGQAFFVKANAASPIIKVKEAHKISSEAGSNIFKAGNLKPNSLRLKLYNGKEQVDDAVLYFEKGATKNFDSKFDAYDLTDGIGFLTGDTTIVLAICGEAFTTDTIKLAAKLTGGVYKLAFGDLNSFNIIPEIYLIDNYLNKNVKIYNNDVYTFEVLDSNVLTYGNNRFELVFAKASSDIDHVLSENTKLSVYPNPAIDMVNIIGINSHSAFYDWTIFNIGGEEMKSGSGNNEMLNLNISDLESGLYLIKVKGDKLYQVAKFVK
;
A
#
# COMPACT_ATOMS: atom_id res chain seq x y z
N MET A 1 0.93 -41.47 45.65
CA MET A 1 0.18 -40.40 46.37
C MET A 1 -0.14 -39.17 45.51
N LYS A 2 0.71 -38.76 44.54
CA LYS A 2 0.47 -37.56 43.71
C LYS A 2 -0.72 -37.63 42.73
N SER A 3 -1.05 -38.79 42.15
CA SER A 3 -2.18 -38.85 41.19
C SER A 3 -3.57 -38.84 41.84
N LYS A 4 -3.70 -39.34 43.08
CA LYS A 4 -4.97 -39.29 43.82
C LYS A 4 -5.31 -37.87 44.28
N PHE A 5 -4.32 -37.04 44.61
CA PHE A 5 -4.54 -35.65 45.03
C PHE A 5 -4.94 -34.73 43.86
N LEU A 6 -4.42 -34.98 42.65
CA LEU A 6 -4.80 -34.27 41.42
C LEU A 6 -6.23 -34.57 40.97
N ILE A 7 -6.71 -35.81 41.14
CA ILE A 7 -8.09 -36.18 40.79
C ILE A 7 -9.10 -35.55 41.77
N THR A 8 -8.76 -35.45 43.06
CA THR A 8 -9.64 -34.83 44.06
C THR A 8 -9.72 -33.30 43.91
N ILE A 9 -8.65 -32.63 43.48
CA ILE A 9 -8.68 -31.18 43.18
C ILE A 9 -9.47 -30.89 41.89
N SER A 10 -9.34 -31.71 40.84
CA SER A 10 -10.11 -31.53 39.59
C SER A 10 -11.63 -31.70 39.77
N ILE A 11 -12.06 -32.57 40.69
CA ILE A 11 -13.49 -32.77 41.00
C ILE A 11 -14.03 -31.63 41.90
N LEU A 12 -13.19 -31.03 42.76
CA LEU A 12 -13.56 -29.91 43.63
C LEU A 12 -13.56 -28.56 42.90
N THR A 13 -12.72 -28.37 41.86
CA THR A 13 -12.76 -27.18 41.00
C THR A 13 -13.87 -27.21 39.95
N ALA A 14 -14.34 -28.41 39.55
CA ALA A 14 -15.48 -28.57 38.63
C ALA A 14 -16.84 -28.28 39.31
N SER A 15 -16.89 -28.28 40.65
CA SER A 15 -18.12 -28.03 41.43
C SER A 15 -18.33 -26.55 41.83
N PHE A 16 -17.41 -25.65 41.44
CA PHE A 16 -17.51 -24.20 41.65
C PHE A 16 -17.57 -23.39 40.34
N LEU A 17 -17.75 -24.03 39.18
CA LEU A 17 -18.07 -23.31 37.95
C LEU A 17 -19.56 -22.94 37.99
N PRO A 18 -19.95 -21.66 37.81
CA PRO A 18 -21.35 -21.32 37.63
C PRO A 18 -21.89 -22.11 36.42
N ILE A 19 -23.01 -22.81 36.61
CA ILE A 19 -23.74 -23.46 35.52
C ILE A 19 -24.34 -22.33 34.68
N VAL A 20 -23.60 -21.87 33.67
CA VAL A 20 -24.11 -20.94 32.67
C VAL A 20 -24.89 -21.77 31.65
N ASN A 21 -26.21 -21.83 31.79
CA ASN A 21 -27.10 -22.42 30.78
C ASN A 21 -27.18 -21.45 29.59
N TYR A 22 -26.55 -21.79 28.47
CA TYR A 22 -26.78 -21.09 27.21
C TYR A 22 -28.13 -21.54 26.63
N ALA A 23 -29.02 -20.60 26.34
CA ALA A 23 -30.24 -20.89 25.59
C ALA A 23 -29.88 -21.42 24.20
N GLN A 24 -30.50 -22.53 23.77
CA GLN A 24 -30.50 -22.93 22.37
C GLN A 24 -31.71 -22.34 21.66
N ALA A 25 -31.52 -21.92 20.42
CA ALA A 25 -32.61 -21.49 19.55
C ALA A 25 -33.59 -22.66 19.31
N PRO A 26 -34.91 -22.50 19.53
CA PRO A 26 -35.90 -23.54 19.21
C PRO A 26 -35.98 -23.79 17.71
N ASN A 27 -36.31 -25.03 17.33
CA ASN A 27 -36.63 -25.36 15.95
C ASN A 27 -38.04 -24.84 15.61
N LEU A 28 -38.13 -23.89 14.68
CA LEU A 28 -39.42 -23.35 14.23
C LEU A 28 -40.11 -24.24 13.17
N GLY A 29 -39.45 -25.29 12.67
CA GLY A 29 -39.99 -26.16 11.63
C GLY A 29 -40.46 -25.37 10.41
N THR A 30 -41.61 -25.72 9.85
CA THR A 30 -42.25 -25.03 8.72
C THR A 30 -42.64 -23.58 9.02
N THR A 31 -42.79 -23.21 10.29
CA THR A 31 -43.19 -21.85 10.71
C THR A 31 -42.07 -20.84 10.53
N SER A 32 -40.84 -21.28 10.22
CA SER A 32 -39.73 -20.41 9.87
C SER A 32 -40.03 -19.54 8.63
N GLY A 33 -40.89 -19.99 7.71
CA GLY A 33 -41.32 -19.24 6.53
C GLY A 33 -42.45 -18.23 6.76
N TYR A 34 -43.12 -18.31 7.91
CA TYR A 34 -44.26 -17.44 8.24
C TYR A 34 -43.81 -16.17 8.97
N THR A 35 -44.50 -15.07 8.67
CA THR A 35 -44.45 -13.84 9.47
C THR A 35 -45.61 -13.78 10.45
N LEU A 36 -46.82 -14.16 10.01
CA LEU A 36 -48.02 -14.21 10.85
C LEU A 36 -48.67 -15.60 10.75
N PHE A 37 -48.87 -16.28 11.86
CA PHE A 37 -49.55 -17.58 11.86
C PHE A 37 -50.34 -17.83 13.14
N THR A 38 -51.58 -18.33 13.01
CA THR A 38 -52.39 -18.80 14.14
C THR A 38 -52.87 -20.24 13.94
N THR A 39 -52.73 -21.08 14.97
CA THR A 39 -53.30 -22.44 14.96
C THR A 39 -54.84 -22.41 15.00
N SER A 40 -55.43 -21.48 15.74
CA SER A 40 -56.87 -21.31 15.83
C SER A 40 -57.24 -19.86 16.10
N GLY A 41 -57.81 -19.20 15.10
CA GLY A 41 -58.18 -17.79 15.11
C GLY A 41 -58.17 -17.19 13.70
N ALA A 42 -58.84 -16.05 13.54
CA ALA A 42 -58.74 -15.25 12.32
C ALA A 42 -57.47 -14.40 12.30
N VAL A 43 -56.93 -14.13 11.11
CA VAL A 43 -55.94 -13.08 10.85
C VAL A 43 -56.67 -11.95 10.15
N THR A 44 -56.78 -10.78 10.78
CA THR A 44 -57.58 -9.66 10.25
C THR A 44 -56.74 -8.40 10.11
N ASN A 45 -56.75 -7.80 8.91
CA ASN A 45 -56.07 -6.54 8.63
C ASN A 45 -57.02 -5.34 8.53
N THR A 46 -56.59 -4.20 9.08
CA THR A 46 -57.14 -2.86 8.85
C THR A 46 -56.07 -1.95 8.23
N GLY A 47 -56.46 -1.04 7.35
CA GLY A 47 -55.52 -0.09 6.73
C GLY A 47 -54.50 -0.74 5.78
N THR A 48 -53.45 0.00 5.43
CA THR A 48 -52.46 -0.42 4.43
C THR A 48 -51.27 -1.12 5.09
N THR A 49 -51.35 -2.44 5.21
CA THR A 49 -50.29 -3.26 5.82
C THR A 49 -49.43 -3.94 4.75
N LEU A 50 -48.11 -3.97 4.96
CA LEU A 50 -47.15 -4.73 4.17
C LEU A 50 -46.57 -5.87 5.00
N ILE A 51 -46.72 -7.10 4.51
CA ILE A 51 -46.17 -8.31 5.12
C ILE A 51 -45.18 -8.96 4.16
N THR A 52 -43.97 -9.21 4.62
CA THR A 52 -42.99 -10.02 3.90
C THR A 52 -42.81 -11.35 4.60
N GLY A 53 -43.10 -12.47 3.92
CA GLY A 53 -43.22 -13.82 4.48
C GLY A 53 -44.64 -14.37 4.41
N ASP A 54 -44.81 -15.66 4.72
CA ASP A 54 -46.12 -16.32 4.64
C ASP A 54 -47.06 -15.87 5.76
N VAL A 55 -48.37 -15.89 5.46
CA VAL A 55 -49.46 -15.57 6.39
C VAL A 55 -50.42 -16.75 6.43
N GLY A 56 -50.91 -17.15 7.61
CA GLY A 56 -51.87 -18.24 7.65
C GLY A 56 -52.65 -18.46 8.93
N THR A 57 -53.67 -19.31 8.80
CA THR A 57 -54.46 -19.84 9.90
C THR A 57 -54.85 -21.29 9.62
N ASN A 58 -54.72 -22.17 10.62
CA ASN A 58 -55.18 -23.55 10.47
C ASN A 58 -56.68 -23.73 10.77
N SER A 59 -57.27 -22.82 11.55
CA SER A 59 -58.70 -22.80 11.85
C SER A 59 -59.17 -21.35 12.02
N GLY A 60 -59.82 -20.81 11.00
CA GLY A 60 -60.22 -19.40 10.92
C GLY A 60 -60.19 -18.88 9.49
N ALA A 61 -60.09 -17.57 9.32
CA ALA A 61 -59.97 -16.92 8.02
C ALA A 61 -58.89 -15.83 8.03
N VAL A 62 -58.32 -15.54 6.86
CA VAL A 62 -57.50 -14.33 6.63
C VAL A 62 -58.40 -13.29 5.96
N THR A 63 -58.64 -12.16 6.62
CA THR A 63 -59.59 -11.12 6.18
C THR A 63 -58.98 -9.72 6.22
N GLY A 64 -59.54 -8.79 5.43
CA GLY A 64 -58.97 -7.45 5.25
C GLY A 64 -57.81 -7.44 4.25
N SER A 65 -57.70 -6.37 3.46
CA SER A 65 -56.71 -6.28 2.38
C SER A 65 -55.33 -5.89 2.92
N ALA A 66 -54.31 -6.72 2.72
CA ALA A 66 -52.90 -6.41 2.99
C ALA A 66 -52.03 -6.79 1.79
N THR A 67 -50.89 -6.12 1.61
CA THR A 67 -49.89 -6.50 0.60
C THR A 67 -49.01 -7.60 1.19
N ILE A 68 -49.08 -8.81 0.65
CA ILE A 68 -48.33 -9.97 1.12
C ILE A 68 -47.27 -10.34 0.08
N VAL A 69 -46.00 -10.29 0.47
CA VAL A 69 -44.85 -10.79 -0.28
C VAL A 69 -44.50 -12.18 0.27
N GLY A 70 -45.33 -13.17 -0.09
CA GLY A 70 -45.33 -14.52 0.43
C GLY A 70 -46.63 -15.24 0.07
N GLN A 71 -46.87 -16.41 0.65
CA GLN A 71 -48.07 -17.21 0.43
C GLN A 71 -49.10 -17.00 1.55
N THR A 72 -50.38 -17.06 1.18
CA THR A 72 -51.48 -17.13 2.15
C THR A 72 -51.93 -18.59 2.29
N GLN A 73 -51.87 -19.13 3.51
CA GLN A 73 -52.12 -20.54 3.81
C GLN A 73 -53.27 -20.68 4.81
N VAL A 74 -54.42 -21.20 4.35
CA VAL A 74 -55.65 -21.29 5.16
C VAL A 74 -56.20 -22.70 5.14
N ALA A 75 -56.30 -23.33 6.32
CA ALA A 75 -56.91 -24.64 6.54
C ALA A 75 -56.50 -25.71 5.51
N ASN A 76 -55.19 -25.81 5.25
CA ASN A 76 -54.60 -26.74 4.29
C ASN A 76 -53.45 -27.55 4.94
N ALA A 77 -52.82 -28.43 4.16
CA ALA A 77 -51.74 -29.29 4.67
C ALA A 77 -50.55 -28.49 5.24
N ALA A 78 -50.19 -27.36 4.60
CA ALA A 78 -49.11 -26.50 5.08
C ALA A 78 -49.48 -25.84 6.41
N SER A 79 -50.69 -25.29 6.55
CA SER A 79 -51.15 -24.70 7.81
C SER A 79 -51.32 -25.73 8.92
N ALA A 80 -51.67 -26.98 8.59
CA ALA A 80 -51.78 -28.07 9.57
C ALA A 80 -50.41 -28.45 10.16
N GLN A 81 -49.38 -28.55 9.31
CA GLN A 81 -48.02 -28.77 9.79
C GLN A 81 -47.50 -27.57 10.57
N ALA A 82 -47.74 -26.34 10.10
CA ALA A 82 -47.35 -25.13 10.80
C ALA A 82 -48.00 -25.03 12.20
N ALA A 83 -49.26 -25.45 12.35
CA ALA A 83 -49.93 -25.52 13.65
C ALA A 83 -49.25 -26.47 14.63
N THR A 84 -48.78 -27.63 14.13
CA THR A 84 -48.01 -28.59 14.93
C THR A 84 -46.68 -27.97 15.35
N ASP A 85 -45.96 -27.37 14.40
CA ASP A 85 -44.62 -26.82 14.63
C ASP A 85 -44.63 -25.60 15.58
N VAL A 86 -45.65 -24.71 15.52
CA VAL A 86 -45.80 -23.62 16.51
C VAL A 86 -46.06 -24.20 17.91
N GLY A 87 -46.88 -25.25 18.01
CA GLY A 87 -47.14 -25.94 19.29
C GLY A 87 -45.88 -26.54 19.90
N VAL A 88 -45.03 -27.16 19.08
CA VAL A 88 -43.71 -27.67 19.50
C VAL A 88 -42.81 -26.52 19.94
N ALA A 89 -42.66 -25.47 19.13
CA ALA A 89 -41.82 -24.32 19.46
C ALA A 89 -42.26 -23.62 20.77
N TYR A 90 -43.57 -23.49 21.02
CA TYR A 90 -44.10 -22.96 22.27
C TYR A 90 -43.72 -23.84 23.47
N SER A 91 -43.87 -25.16 23.32
CA SER A 91 -43.58 -26.13 24.38
C SER A 91 -42.08 -26.19 24.69
N ASP A 92 -41.23 -26.20 23.66
CA ASP A 92 -39.78 -26.20 23.78
C ASP A 92 -39.28 -24.95 24.52
N LEU A 93 -39.74 -23.77 24.11
CA LEU A 93 -39.42 -22.51 24.80
C LEU A 93 -39.93 -22.50 26.25
N GLY A 94 -41.11 -23.08 26.49
CA GLY A 94 -41.68 -23.23 27.83
C GLY A 94 -40.85 -24.15 28.75
N ALA A 95 -40.25 -25.20 28.19
CA ALA A 95 -39.44 -26.19 28.91
C ALA A 95 -38.04 -25.69 29.30
N LEU A 96 -37.55 -24.61 28.66
CA LEU A 96 -36.25 -24.03 28.99
C LEU A 96 -36.18 -23.60 30.47
N THR A 97 -35.10 -23.98 31.16
CA THR A 97 -34.89 -23.60 32.56
C THR A 97 -34.60 -22.09 32.66
N CYS A 98 -35.24 -21.39 33.60
CA CYS A 98 -35.02 -19.96 33.79
C CYS A 98 -33.55 -19.68 34.15
N GLY A 99 -32.97 -18.65 33.52
CA GLY A 99 -31.68 -18.11 33.91
C GLY A 99 -31.87 -16.93 34.87
N SER A 100 -32.37 -15.81 34.35
CA SER A 100 -32.62 -14.60 35.14
C SER A 100 -34.11 -14.36 35.35
N ILE A 101 -34.52 -14.04 36.57
CA ILE A 101 -35.89 -13.62 36.88
C ILE A 101 -35.94 -12.09 36.82
N ILE A 102 -36.83 -11.54 35.98
CA ILE A 102 -37.09 -10.10 35.91
C ILE A 102 -38.45 -9.84 36.55
N SER A 103 -38.48 -9.05 37.62
CA SER A 103 -39.69 -8.72 38.38
C SER A 103 -40.29 -7.34 38.04
N THR A 104 -39.73 -6.65 37.04
CA THR A 104 -40.13 -5.30 36.62
C THR A 104 -40.62 -5.28 35.16
N THR A 105 -41.12 -4.13 34.72
CA THR A 105 -41.40 -3.86 33.29
C THR A 105 -40.10 -3.84 32.48
N LEU A 106 -40.20 -4.16 31.19
CA LEU A 106 -39.11 -4.17 30.22
C LEU A 106 -38.92 -2.78 29.60
N GLY A 107 -37.70 -2.49 29.15
CA GLY A 107 -37.37 -1.25 28.44
C GLY A 107 -36.79 -0.16 29.33
N ASN A 108 -37.16 1.11 29.14
CA ASN A 108 -36.59 2.28 29.84
C ASN A 108 -35.05 2.33 29.80
N ASN A 109 -34.48 2.10 28.61
CA ASN A 109 -33.04 2.02 28.33
C ASN A 109 -32.32 0.83 29.00
N GLN A 110 -33.07 -0.19 29.42
CA GLN A 110 -32.50 -1.44 29.89
C GLN A 110 -31.64 -2.10 28.81
N VAL A 111 -30.46 -2.58 29.20
CA VAL A 111 -29.58 -3.40 28.36
C VAL A 111 -29.54 -4.81 28.93
N LEU A 112 -29.86 -5.79 28.10
CA LEU A 112 -29.84 -7.21 28.46
C LEU A 112 -28.82 -7.95 27.60
N THR A 113 -28.09 -8.87 28.21
CA THR A 113 -27.14 -9.78 27.55
C THR A 113 -27.80 -11.14 27.29
N PRO A 114 -27.17 -12.08 26.57
CA PRO A 114 -27.82 -13.34 26.18
C PRO A 114 -28.21 -14.17 27.42
N ASN A 115 -29.50 -14.50 27.57
CA ASN A 115 -30.02 -15.27 28.70
C ASN A 115 -31.45 -15.78 28.44
N ILE A 116 -31.96 -16.61 29.36
CA ILE A 116 -33.38 -17.00 29.49
C ILE A 116 -33.98 -16.15 30.61
N TYR A 117 -34.71 -15.11 30.23
CA TYR A 117 -35.38 -14.17 31.12
C TYR A 117 -36.80 -14.64 31.43
N CYS A 118 -37.11 -14.85 32.71
CA CYS A 118 -38.43 -15.27 33.18
C CYS A 118 -39.15 -14.16 33.92
N LEU A 119 -40.39 -13.93 33.53
CA LEU A 119 -41.32 -12.99 34.15
C LEU A 119 -42.52 -13.81 34.65
N SER A 120 -42.73 -13.85 35.96
CA SER A 120 -43.72 -14.73 36.62
C SER A 120 -45.17 -14.25 36.48
N SER A 121 -45.38 -13.04 35.97
CA SER A 121 -46.67 -12.42 35.67
C SER A 121 -46.66 -11.76 34.30
N GLY A 122 -47.80 -11.20 33.89
CA GLY A 122 -47.85 -10.28 32.74
C GLY A 122 -46.89 -9.11 32.90
N SER A 123 -46.44 -8.56 31.78
CA SER A 123 -45.43 -7.50 31.72
C SER A 123 -45.76 -6.46 30.65
N SER A 124 -45.09 -5.31 30.73
CA SER A 124 -45.11 -4.30 29.68
C SER A 124 -43.71 -3.89 29.26
N LEU A 125 -43.57 -3.50 27.99
CA LEU A 125 -42.35 -2.89 27.45
C LEU A 125 -42.61 -1.41 27.15
N SER A 126 -41.80 -0.52 27.73
CA SER A 126 -41.90 0.94 27.52
C SER A 126 -40.54 1.53 27.16
N GLY A 127 -40.48 2.50 26.25
CA GLY A 127 -39.21 3.08 25.81
C GLY A 127 -38.32 2.10 25.05
N ILE A 128 -37.00 2.19 25.26
CA ILE A 128 -36.00 1.37 24.56
C ILE A 128 -35.58 0.16 25.40
N LEU A 129 -35.57 -1.03 24.82
CA LEU A 129 -34.90 -2.22 25.33
C LEU A 129 -33.74 -2.59 24.40
N THR A 130 -32.51 -2.62 24.91
CA THR A 130 -31.34 -3.02 24.13
C THR A 130 -30.96 -4.47 24.43
N LEU A 131 -30.79 -5.28 23.39
CA LEU A 131 -30.25 -6.63 23.49
C LEU A 131 -28.82 -6.63 22.95
N ASP A 132 -27.87 -6.86 23.84
CA ASP A 132 -26.43 -6.85 23.56
C ASP A 132 -25.91 -8.27 23.35
N GLY A 133 -25.55 -8.59 22.11
CA GLY A 133 -25.04 -9.91 21.74
C GLY A 133 -23.61 -10.18 22.22
N GLN A 134 -22.95 -9.20 22.85
CA GLN A 134 -21.60 -9.30 23.40
C GLN A 134 -20.57 -9.86 22.41
N CYS A 135 -20.70 -9.44 21.14
CA CYS A 135 -19.82 -9.84 20.05
C CYS A 135 -19.87 -11.35 19.75
N ASN A 136 -21.00 -11.99 20.05
CA ASN A 136 -21.25 -13.39 19.75
C ASN A 136 -22.49 -13.50 18.84
N ALA A 137 -22.26 -13.90 17.58
CA ALA A 137 -23.32 -14.08 16.59
C ALA A 137 -24.32 -15.20 16.94
N ASN A 138 -23.94 -16.11 17.84
CA ASN A 138 -24.78 -17.20 18.34
C ASN A 138 -25.50 -16.84 19.63
N SER A 139 -25.47 -15.56 20.05
CA SER A 139 -26.17 -15.07 21.23
C SER A 139 -27.69 -15.26 21.10
N VAL A 140 -28.30 -15.91 22.10
CA VAL A 140 -29.73 -16.20 22.17
C VAL A 140 -30.36 -15.49 23.36
N PHE A 141 -31.52 -14.87 23.11
CA PHE A 141 -32.36 -14.20 24.10
C PHE A 141 -33.72 -14.88 24.11
N VAL A 142 -34.12 -15.43 25.26
CA VAL A 142 -35.45 -16.01 25.44
C VAL A 142 -36.16 -15.25 26.56
N PHE A 143 -37.36 -14.77 26.28
CA PHE A 143 -38.25 -14.16 27.27
C PHE A 143 -39.44 -15.09 27.48
N LYS A 144 -39.56 -15.63 28.70
CA LYS A 144 -40.69 -16.46 29.15
C LYS A 144 -41.60 -15.61 30.03
N ILE A 145 -42.79 -15.30 29.55
CA ILE A 145 -43.72 -14.38 30.21
C ILE A 145 -44.96 -15.16 30.61
N ASN A 146 -45.19 -15.32 31.91
CA ASN A 146 -46.36 -15.99 32.46
C ASN A 146 -47.54 -15.01 32.62
N GLY A 147 -48.02 -14.51 31.49
CA GLY A 147 -49.15 -13.58 31.41
C GLY A 147 -49.12 -12.81 30.08
N ALA A 148 -49.96 -11.78 29.97
CA ALA A 148 -49.99 -10.92 28.80
C ALA A 148 -48.72 -10.04 28.69
N LEU A 149 -48.27 -9.77 27.46
CA LEU A 149 -47.24 -8.76 27.16
C LEU A 149 -47.88 -7.61 26.38
N THR A 150 -47.67 -6.39 26.85
CA THR A 150 -48.11 -5.17 26.14
C THR A 150 -46.92 -4.23 25.91
N THR A 151 -46.91 -3.45 24.84
CA THR A 151 -45.94 -2.34 24.72
C THR A 151 -46.65 -1.00 24.78
N SER A 152 -45.99 0.00 25.39
CA SER A 152 -46.40 1.41 25.25
C SER A 152 -46.25 1.84 23.78
N THR A 153 -46.87 2.95 23.40
CA THR A 153 -46.66 3.57 22.08
C THR A 153 -45.18 3.93 21.88
N PHE A 154 -44.71 3.85 20.63
CA PHE A 154 -43.33 4.18 20.24
C PHE A 154 -42.22 3.41 20.99
N SER A 155 -42.53 2.24 21.54
CA SER A 155 -41.52 1.40 22.19
C SER A 155 -40.60 0.75 21.15
N ASN A 156 -39.34 0.50 21.49
CA ASN A 156 -38.34 0.01 20.53
C ASN A 156 -37.40 -1.02 21.15
N ILE A 157 -37.08 -2.09 20.43
CA ILE A 157 -36.05 -3.05 20.83
C ILE A 157 -34.82 -2.84 19.94
N ILE A 158 -33.64 -2.53 20.47
CA ILE A 158 -32.41 -2.34 19.68
C ILE A 158 -31.51 -3.56 19.83
N LEU A 159 -30.92 -4.05 18.74
CA LEU A 159 -29.92 -5.12 18.77
C LEU A 159 -28.53 -4.54 18.52
N ILE A 160 -27.55 -4.90 19.35
CA ILE A 160 -26.16 -4.46 19.21
C ILE A 160 -25.19 -5.63 19.34
N ASN A 161 -23.92 -5.41 18.95
CA ASN A 161 -22.79 -6.33 19.13
C ASN A 161 -23.11 -7.78 18.74
N SER A 162 -23.55 -7.96 17.50
CA SER A 162 -23.91 -9.27 16.90
C SER A 162 -25.19 -9.94 17.42
N ALA A 163 -26.00 -9.28 18.25
CA ALA A 163 -27.35 -9.76 18.51
C ALA A 163 -28.16 -9.82 17.20
N SER A 164 -28.91 -10.91 17.01
CA SER A 164 -29.68 -11.19 15.79
C SER A 164 -31.13 -11.46 16.15
N ILE A 165 -32.07 -10.87 15.40
CA ILE A 165 -33.52 -11.14 15.57
C ILE A 165 -33.87 -12.62 15.44
N SER A 166 -33.08 -13.40 14.69
CA SER A 166 -33.30 -14.83 14.53
C SER A 166 -33.09 -15.59 15.83
N ASN A 167 -32.39 -14.99 16.79
CA ASN A 167 -32.07 -15.57 18.09
C ASN A 167 -32.79 -14.87 19.25
N VAL A 168 -33.83 -14.08 18.97
CA VAL A 168 -34.66 -13.41 19.99
C VAL A 168 -36.04 -14.06 19.99
N TYR A 169 -36.45 -14.63 21.12
CA TYR A 169 -37.69 -15.38 21.26
C TYR A 169 -38.52 -14.89 22.45
N TRP A 170 -39.83 -14.78 22.24
CA TRP A 170 -40.80 -14.33 23.23
C TRP A 170 -41.87 -15.41 23.38
N GLN A 171 -41.76 -16.22 24.42
CA GLN A 171 -42.78 -17.19 24.80
C GLN A 171 -43.75 -16.53 25.78
N ILE A 172 -45.00 -16.39 25.36
CA ILE A 172 -46.00 -15.58 26.09
C ILE A 172 -47.19 -16.47 26.45
N ASN A 173 -47.40 -16.71 27.74
CA ASN A 173 -48.59 -17.39 28.25
C ASN A 173 -49.76 -16.42 28.44
N GLY A 174 -50.21 -15.83 27.34
CA GLY A 174 -51.27 -14.83 27.31
C GLY A 174 -51.31 -14.06 26.00
N ALA A 175 -52.11 -12.99 25.97
CA ALA A 175 -52.20 -12.10 24.82
C ALA A 175 -50.93 -11.25 24.63
N PHE A 176 -50.63 -10.90 23.38
CA PHE A 176 -49.58 -9.95 23.02
C PHE A 176 -50.18 -8.74 22.31
N ALA A 177 -49.95 -7.53 22.83
CA ALA A 177 -50.37 -6.29 22.18
C ALA A 177 -49.18 -5.35 21.94
N LEU A 178 -48.87 -5.10 20.68
CA LEU A 178 -47.85 -4.14 20.27
C LEU A 178 -48.49 -2.74 20.15
N GLY A 179 -48.03 -1.80 20.95
CA GLY A 179 -48.51 -0.42 20.97
C GLY A 179 -48.22 0.32 19.66
N ALA A 180 -49.06 1.31 19.32
CA ALA A 180 -48.95 2.07 18.08
C ALA A 180 -47.56 2.71 17.88
N GLY A 181 -47.06 2.70 16.64
CA GLY A 181 -45.75 3.24 16.26
C GLY A 181 -44.53 2.53 16.86
N SER A 182 -44.70 1.39 17.55
CA SER A 182 -43.59 0.65 18.16
C SER A 182 -42.82 -0.18 17.13
N VAL A 183 -41.53 -0.46 17.39
CA VAL A 183 -40.70 -1.39 16.60
C VAL A 183 -40.30 -2.58 17.46
N PHE A 184 -40.92 -3.73 17.19
CA PHE A 184 -40.68 -4.98 17.93
C PHE A 184 -39.73 -5.90 17.18
N ARG A 185 -38.87 -6.62 17.92
CA ARG A 185 -37.85 -7.51 17.34
C ARG A 185 -37.89 -8.91 17.96
N GLY A 186 -37.85 -9.93 17.09
CA GLY A 186 -37.81 -11.34 17.49
C GLY A 186 -39.07 -12.14 17.16
N THR A 187 -39.03 -13.43 17.46
CA THR A 187 -40.12 -14.38 17.23
C THR A 187 -41.02 -14.45 18.46
N VAL A 188 -42.25 -13.96 18.32
CA VAL A 188 -43.31 -14.09 19.31
C VAL A 188 -44.03 -15.42 19.12
N VAL A 189 -44.12 -16.21 20.19
CA VAL A 189 -44.88 -17.45 20.28
C VAL A 189 -45.85 -17.34 21.45
N ALA A 190 -47.10 -17.02 21.18
CA ALA A 190 -48.11 -16.72 22.19
C ALA A 190 -49.13 -17.86 22.37
N ASN A 191 -49.69 -17.95 23.58
CA ASN A 191 -50.89 -18.71 23.92
C ASN A 191 -52.04 -17.73 24.19
N GLY A 192 -52.37 -16.93 23.17
CA GLY A 192 -53.36 -15.88 23.26
C GLY A 192 -53.42 -15.05 21.98
N ALA A 193 -54.38 -14.12 21.92
CA ALA A 193 -54.53 -13.22 20.79
C ALA A 193 -53.31 -12.29 20.63
N ILE A 194 -52.94 -12.00 19.39
CA ILE A 194 -51.89 -11.06 19.02
C ILE A 194 -52.54 -9.84 18.35
N SER A 195 -52.22 -8.63 18.80
CA SER A 195 -52.69 -7.39 18.18
C SER A 195 -51.54 -6.44 17.92
N LEU A 196 -51.35 -6.06 16.66
CA LEU A 196 -50.38 -5.05 16.24
C LEU A 196 -51.11 -3.71 16.06
N GLY A 197 -50.82 -2.77 16.95
CA GLY A 197 -51.40 -1.42 16.92
C GLY A 197 -51.02 -0.63 15.68
N ALA A 198 -51.73 0.47 15.43
CA ALA A 198 -51.54 1.31 14.24
C ALA A 198 -50.07 1.70 14.02
N ASP A 199 -49.59 1.60 12.79
CA ASP A 199 -48.24 2.02 12.35
C ASP A 199 -47.07 1.30 13.06
N ALA A 200 -47.34 0.26 13.83
CA ALA A 200 -46.29 -0.53 14.46
C ALA A 200 -45.55 -1.40 13.44
N SER A 201 -44.27 -1.66 13.71
CA SER A 201 -43.40 -2.51 12.89
C SER A 201 -42.98 -3.76 13.66
N LEU A 202 -43.17 -4.93 13.05
CA LEU A 202 -42.69 -6.22 13.58
C LEU A 202 -41.53 -6.71 12.73
N LYS A 203 -40.32 -6.75 13.31
CA LYS A 203 -39.13 -7.40 12.73
C LYS A 203 -38.92 -8.77 13.38
N GLY A 204 -39.64 -9.75 12.90
CA GLY A 204 -39.66 -11.12 13.37
C GLY A 204 -41.01 -11.76 13.06
N ARG A 205 -41.51 -12.62 13.94
CA ARG A 205 -42.71 -13.42 13.69
C ARG A 205 -43.75 -13.21 14.78
N ALA A 206 -45.02 -13.29 14.41
CA ALA A 206 -46.15 -13.38 15.33
C ALA A 206 -46.83 -14.74 15.12
N LEU A 207 -46.50 -15.69 15.99
CA LEU A 207 -47.01 -17.05 15.98
C LEU A 207 -47.88 -17.24 17.22
N THR A 208 -49.09 -17.80 17.08
CA THR A 208 -49.94 -18.11 18.23
C THR A 208 -50.56 -19.50 18.12
N ILE A 209 -50.57 -20.23 19.24
CA ILE A 209 -51.25 -21.54 19.34
C ILE A 209 -52.75 -21.41 19.57
N ALA A 210 -53.23 -20.23 19.98
CA ALA A 210 -54.64 -19.97 20.22
C ALA A 210 -54.92 -18.46 20.24
N GLY A 211 -55.83 -17.98 19.39
CA GLY A 211 -56.26 -16.59 19.34
C GLY A 211 -56.14 -15.95 17.97
N THR A 212 -56.78 -14.80 17.81
CA THR A 212 -56.73 -14.00 16.58
C THR A 212 -55.41 -13.26 16.43
N ILE A 213 -55.06 -12.89 15.20
CA ILE A 213 -54.00 -11.93 14.89
C ILE A 213 -54.61 -10.71 14.20
N ASN A 214 -54.49 -9.53 14.80
CA ASN A 214 -54.99 -8.28 14.21
C ASN A 214 -53.83 -7.37 13.78
N THR A 215 -53.92 -6.77 12.60
CA THR A 215 -52.96 -5.77 12.09
C THR A 215 -53.67 -4.47 11.70
N ASN A 216 -52.98 -3.34 11.85
CA ASN A 216 -53.44 -2.01 11.44
C ASN A 216 -52.29 -1.17 10.86
N THR A 217 -52.26 -1.00 9.53
CA THR A 217 -51.25 -0.17 8.83
C THR A 217 -49.82 -0.54 9.23
N ASN A 218 -49.53 -1.83 9.36
CA ASN A 218 -48.25 -2.32 9.88
C ASN A 218 -47.23 -2.62 8.78
N VAL A 219 -45.96 -2.67 9.17
CA VAL A 219 -44.90 -3.32 8.41
C VAL A 219 -44.42 -4.54 9.20
N ALA A 220 -44.65 -5.75 8.68
CA ALA A 220 -44.24 -6.98 9.33
C ALA A 220 -43.30 -7.81 8.43
N THR A 221 -42.16 -8.23 8.96
CA THR A 221 -41.14 -8.99 8.23
C THR A 221 -40.50 -10.02 9.15
N TYR A 222 -40.41 -11.29 8.73
CA TYR A 222 -39.74 -12.35 9.51
C TYR A 222 -38.22 -12.19 9.62
N PHE A 223 -37.63 -11.22 8.92
CA PHE A 223 -36.21 -10.91 8.96
C PHE A 223 -35.93 -9.42 9.29
N GLU A 224 -34.71 -9.11 9.74
CA GLU A 224 -34.19 -7.73 9.88
C GLU A 224 -33.19 -7.42 8.77
N GLY A 225 -33.11 -6.15 8.41
CA GLY A 225 -32.23 -5.60 7.38
C GLY A 225 -32.99 -5.01 6.22
N ALA A 226 -32.30 -4.18 5.44
CA ALA A 226 -32.83 -3.62 4.23
C ALA A 226 -32.80 -4.66 3.10
N LEU A 227 -33.94 -4.83 2.41
CA LEU A 227 -34.09 -5.78 1.32
C LEU A 227 -33.93 -5.09 -0.03
N TRP A 228 -32.81 -5.34 -0.71
CA TRP A 228 -32.52 -4.85 -2.05
C TRP A 228 -33.35 -5.61 -3.08
N ASN A 229 -34.28 -4.90 -3.74
CA ASN A 229 -35.01 -5.39 -4.90
C ASN A 229 -34.52 -4.76 -6.21
N GLY A 230 -33.82 -3.62 -6.13
CA GLY A 230 -33.25 -2.92 -7.29
C GLY A 230 -34.31 -2.53 -8.34
N SER A 231 -35.56 -2.31 -7.92
CA SER A 231 -36.70 -2.14 -8.83
C SER A 231 -36.66 -0.88 -9.69
N SER A 232 -35.97 0.18 -9.23
CA SER A 232 -35.89 1.46 -9.92
C SER A 232 -34.56 1.70 -10.63
N SER A 233 -33.43 1.31 -10.05
CA SER A 233 -32.09 1.52 -10.60
C SER A 233 -31.06 0.62 -9.90
N SER A 234 -29.78 0.80 -10.23
CA SER A 234 -28.67 0.16 -9.52
C SER A 234 -28.12 0.97 -8.34
N ASP A 235 -28.61 2.18 -8.07
CA ASP A 235 -28.05 3.08 -7.07
C ASP A 235 -28.48 2.71 -5.63
N PHE A 236 -27.50 2.44 -4.75
CA PHE A 236 -27.72 2.15 -3.33
C PHE A 236 -28.53 3.25 -2.62
N ALA A 237 -28.37 4.52 -2.99
CA ALA A 237 -29.04 5.65 -2.37
C ALA A 237 -30.50 5.84 -2.81
N THR A 238 -30.96 5.13 -3.84
CA THR A 238 -32.35 5.23 -4.30
C THR A 238 -33.27 4.43 -3.37
N ALA A 239 -34.04 5.13 -2.53
CA ALA A 239 -34.96 4.55 -1.55
C ALA A 239 -35.96 3.53 -2.14
N ALA A 240 -36.42 3.75 -3.38
CA ALA A 240 -37.33 2.85 -4.09
C ALA A 240 -36.73 1.46 -4.41
N ASN A 241 -35.40 1.32 -4.42
CA ASN A 241 -34.73 0.03 -4.62
C ASN A 241 -34.77 -0.89 -3.39
N TRP A 242 -35.25 -0.37 -2.26
CA TRP A 242 -35.35 -1.08 -1.00
C TRP A 242 -36.81 -1.37 -0.68
N SER A 243 -37.15 -2.60 -0.27
CA SER A 243 -38.56 -3.01 -0.07
C SER A 243 -39.31 -2.27 1.05
N PHE A 244 -38.61 -1.40 1.81
CA PHE A 244 -39.21 -0.53 2.82
C PHE A 244 -39.24 0.95 2.39
N GLY A 245 -38.87 1.26 1.15
CA GLY A 245 -38.85 2.64 0.65
C GLY A 245 -37.85 3.54 1.39
N SER A 246 -36.80 2.94 1.98
CA SER A 246 -35.81 3.64 2.81
C SER A 246 -34.41 3.09 2.54
N VAL A 247 -33.43 4.00 2.41
CA VAL A 247 -32.02 3.63 2.29
C VAL A 247 -31.53 3.04 3.62
N PRO A 248 -30.72 1.96 3.60
CA PRO A 248 -30.21 1.31 4.80
C PRO A 248 -29.43 2.28 5.68
N SER A 249 -29.65 2.16 6.99
CA SER A 249 -28.89 2.89 8.02
C SER A 249 -27.48 2.31 8.21
N LEU A 250 -26.63 3.05 8.92
CA LEU A 250 -25.23 2.65 9.17
C LEU A 250 -25.18 1.32 9.95
N GLY A 251 -24.43 0.35 9.41
CA GLY A 251 -24.30 -0.97 10.03
C GLY A 251 -25.54 -1.86 9.88
N GLU A 252 -26.55 -1.43 9.12
CA GLU A 252 -27.74 -2.24 8.89
C GLU A 252 -27.41 -3.46 8.01
N GLN A 253 -28.10 -4.57 8.28
CA GLN A 253 -27.99 -5.76 7.44
C GLN A 253 -28.55 -5.48 6.04
N ILE A 254 -27.84 -5.93 5.02
CA ILE A 254 -28.26 -5.88 3.63
C ILE A 254 -28.62 -7.28 3.17
N ARG A 255 -29.84 -7.46 2.66
CA ARG A 255 -30.30 -8.70 2.03
C ARG A 255 -30.74 -8.41 0.60
N PHE A 256 -30.43 -9.27 -0.35
CA PHE A 256 -30.98 -9.21 -1.71
C PHE A 256 -32.24 -10.06 -1.80
N THR A 257 -33.23 -9.62 -2.57
CA THR A 257 -34.30 -10.53 -3.02
C THR A 257 -33.71 -11.64 -3.87
N ILE A 258 -34.47 -12.73 -4.10
CA ILE A 258 -33.99 -13.85 -4.95
C ILE A 258 -33.78 -13.38 -6.40
N ASN A 259 -34.66 -12.49 -6.89
CA ASN A 259 -34.62 -11.95 -8.26
C ASN A 259 -34.68 -10.42 -8.24
N PRO A 260 -33.61 -9.73 -7.82
CA PRO A 260 -33.56 -8.28 -7.91
C PRO A 260 -33.37 -7.86 -9.38
N SER A 261 -33.99 -6.75 -9.78
CA SER A 261 -33.93 -6.30 -11.18
C SER A 261 -32.52 -5.81 -11.55
N ASN A 262 -31.86 -5.11 -10.62
CA ASN A 262 -30.57 -4.46 -10.83
C ASN A 262 -29.50 -4.89 -9.82
N HIS A 263 -28.23 -4.72 -10.21
CA HIS A 263 -27.08 -4.73 -9.30
C HIS A 263 -27.21 -3.64 -8.24
N CYS A 264 -26.60 -3.83 -7.07
CA CYS A 264 -26.55 -2.80 -6.04
C CYS A 264 -25.19 -2.12 -6.11
N ASN A 265 -25.13 -0.86 -6.52
CA ASN A 265 -23.91 -0.09 -6.71
C ASN A 265 -23.78 0.92 -5.57
N LEU A 266 -22.64 0.90 -4.89
CA LEU A 266 -22.30 1.94 -3.92
C LEU A 266 -22.21 3.32 -4.58
N ASP A 267 -22.79 4.28 -3.88
CA ASP A 267 -22.80 5.71 -4.18
C ASP A 267 -21.75 6.48 -3.35
N ALA A 268 -21.35 5.92 -2.22
CA ALA A 268 -20.39 6.45 -1.28
C ALA A 268 -19.78 5.31 -0.45
N ASN A 269 -18.86 5.64 0.46
CA ASN A 269 -18.40 4.68 1.46
C ASN A 269 -19.57 4.24 2.34
N ARG A 270 -19.77 2.93 2.52
CA ARG A 270 -20.87 2.37 3.32
C ARG A 270 -20.35 1.42 4.40
N ILE A 271 -21.03 1.44 5.53
CA ILE A 271 -20.86 0.47 6.61
C ILE A 271 -22.14 -0.36 6.68
N VAL A 272 -21.99 -1.68 6.64
CA VAL A 272 -23.10 -2.63 6.65
C VAL A 272 -22.87 -3.69 7.72
N GLY A 273 -23.97 -4.27 8.21
CA GLY A 273 -23.95 -5.40 9.14
C GLY A 273 -23.66 -6.70 8.39
N ASN A 274 -24.68 -7.55 8.25
CA ASN A 274 -24.58 -8.74 7.41
C ASN A 274 -24.81 -8.40 5.93
N ILE A 275 -24.15 -9.12 5.03
CA ILE A 275 -24.48 -9.15 3.61
C ILE A 275 -25.05 -10.52 3.29
N ILE A 276 -26.30 -10.57 2.83
CA ILE A 276 -26.98 -11.81 2.44
C ILE A 276 -27.42 -11.66 0.97
N ASN A 277 -26.71 -12.32 0.06
CA ASN A 277 -27.00 -12.24 -1.36
C ASN A 277 -27.17 -13.63 -1.99
N ALA A 278 -28.40 -14.13 -1.98
CA ALA A 278 -28.75 -15.39 -2.63
C ALA A 278 -29.07 -15.22 -4.13
N SER A 279 -29.00 -13.99 -4.66
CA SER A 279 -29.40 -13.65 -6.02
C SER A 279 -28.28 -13.89 -7.04
N ASN A 280 -28.54 -13.56 -8.30
CA ASN A 280 -27.54 -13.48 -9.37
C ASN A 280 -27.00 -12.05 -9.62
N LYS A 281 -27.39 -11.06 -8.80
CA LYS A 281 -26.94 -9.68 -8.93
C LYS A 281 -25.81 -9.38 -7.96
N ASN A 282 -24.78 -8.71 -8.43
CA ASN A 282 -23.63 -8.28 -7.63
C ASN A 282 -23.91 -7.08 -6.72
N PHE A 283 -23.12 -7.00 -5.66
CA PHE A 283 -22.93 -5.80 -4.83
C PHE A 283 -21.63 -5.10 -5.28
N VAL A 284 -21.76 -4.03 -6.04
CA VAL A 284 -20.69 -3.34 -6.75
C VAL A 284 -20.15 -2.17 -5.92
N LEU A 285 -18.85 -2.15 -5.65
CA LEU A 285 -18.23 -1.12 -4.80
C LEU A 285 -18.00 0.19 -5.55
N ASN A 286 -17.89 0.17 -6.87
CA ASN A 286 -17.79 1.38 -7.70
C ASN A 286 -16.67 2.36 -7.27
N GLY A 287 -15.55 1.83 -6.76
CA GLY A 287 -14.42 2.64 -6.29
C GLY A 287 -14.53 3.12 -4.84
N TYR A 288 -15.60 2.78 -4.13
CA TYR A 288 -15.83 3.13 -2.73
C TYR A 288 -15.42 2.04 -1.75
N GLN A 289 -15.42 2.41 -0.48
CA GLN A 289 -15.18 1.51 0.65
C GLN A 289 -16.47 0.84 1.12
N LEU A 290 -16.41 -0.47 1.30
CA LEU A 290 -17.44 -1.28 1.97
C LEU A 290 -16.88 -1.83 3.29
N THR A 291 -17.38 -1.33 4.42
CA THR A 291 -17.07 -1.86 5.74
C THR A 291 -18.14 -2.87 6.17
N VAL A 292 -17.72 -4.09 6.49
CA VAL A 292 -18.59 -5.19 6.92
C VAL A 292 -18.36 -5.46 8.40
N GLN A 293 -19.39 -5.27 9.21
CA GLN A 293 -19.33 -5.44 10.68
C GLN A 293 -19.82 -6.81 11.16
N ALA A 294 -20.41 -7.63 10.27
CA ALA A 294 -20.86 -8.97 10.61
C ALA A 294 -20.54 -9.97 9.50
N THR A 295 -21.48 -10.82 9.10
CA THR A 295 -21.19 -11.96 8.21
C THR A 295 -21.45 -11.65 6.74
N ILE A 296 -20.73 -12.33 5.85
CA ILE A 296 -21.00 -12.35 4.40
C ILE A 296 -21.55 -13.74 4.07
N THR A 297 -22.74 -13.78 3.47
CA THR A 297 -23.40 -15.00 2.98
C THR A 297 -23.85 -14.76 1.55
N GLN A 298 -23.34 -15.54 0.59
CA GLN A 298 -23.61 -15.33 -0.84
C GLN A 298 -23.89 -16.62 -1.58
N SER A 299 -24.60 -16.53 -2.69
CA SER A 299 -24.77 -17.61 -3.66
C SER A 299 -23.49 -17.83 -4.48
N SER A 300 -23.51 -18.84 -5.35
CA SER A 300 -22.44 -19.07 -6.32
C SER A 300 -22.37 -17.99 -7.41
N THR A 301 -23.45 -17.22 -7.64
CA THR A 301 -23.56 -16.28 -8.78
C THR A 301 -23.52 -14.81 -8.38
N GLY A 302 -24.19 -14.40 -7.30
CA GLY A 302 -24.14 -13.04 -6.77
C GLY A 302 -22.86 -12.81 -5.98
N LYS A 303 -22.04 -11.83 -6.39
CA LYS A 303 -20.72 -11.54 -5.82
C LYS A 303 -20.59 -10.12 -5.31
N ILE A 304 -19.56 -9.86 -4.51
CA ILE A 304 -19.02 -8.51 -4.34
C ILE A 304 -18.17 -8.18 -5.57
N ASP A 305 -18.39 -7.02 -6.17
CA ASP A 305 -17.59 -6.53 -7.30
C ASP A 305 -16.73 -5.34 -6.87
N PRO A 306 -15.44 -5.58 -6.52
CA PRO A 306 -14.48 -4.55 -6.19
C PRO A 306 -13.59 -4.17 -7.39
N SER A 307 -13.99 -4.45 -8.63
CA SER A 307 -13.10 -4.35 -9.82
C SER A 307 -12.52 -2.95 -10.08
N VAL A 308 -13.19 -1.89 -9.63
CA VAL A 308 -12.67 -0.52 -9.73
C VAL A 308 -11.51 -0.34 -8.76
N SER A 309 -10.38 0.18 -9.27
CA SER A 309 -9.08 0.29 -8.60
C SER A 309 -9.07 0.97 -7.22
N GLY A 310 -10.04 1.84 -6.91
CA GLY A 310 -10.20 2.52 -5.62
C GLY A 310 -11.00 1.72 -4.58
N SER A 311 -11.67 0.64 -4.99
CA SER A 311 -12.57 -0.14 -4.13
C SER A 311 -11.81 -0.75 -2.96
N THR A 312 -12.42 -0.68 -1.78
CA THR A 312 -11.84 -1.21 -0.55
C THR A 312 -12.86 -2.04 0.21
N ILE A 313 -12.48 -3.24 0.65
CA ILE A 313 -13.27 -4.03 1.61
C ILE A 313 -12.62 -3.90 2.98
N ILE A 314 -13.40 -3.56 4.01
CA ILE A 314 -12.95 -3.54 5.40
C ILE A 314 -13.74 -4.58 6.20
N MET A 315 -13.04 -5.51 6.84
CA MET A 315 -13.62 -6.45 7.79
C MET A 315 -13.47 -5.86 9.19
N ALA A 316 -14.56 -5.33 9.74
CA ALA A 316 -14.57 -4.54 10.99
C ALA A 316 -15.59 -5.04 12.02
N GLY A 317 -15.84 -6.35 12.01
CA GLY A 317 -16.73 -6.96 13.00
C GLY A 317 -16.12 -7.02 14.38
N CYS A 318 -16.98 -7.10 15.39
CA CYS A 318 -16.58 -7.29 16.78
C CYS A 318 -16.41 -8.79 17.13
N ALA A 319 -17.07 -9.69 16.39
CA ALA A 319 -16.86 -11.13 16.41
C ALA A 319 -15.86 -11.57 15.32
N ALA A 320 -15.28 -12.76 15.43
CA ALA A 320 -14.45 -13.32 14.36
C ALA A 320 -15.23 -13.40 13.04
N GLN A 321 -14.63 -12.96 11.94
CA GLN A 321 -15.26 -12.95 10.62
C GLN A 321 -14.60 -13.95 9.67
N ILE A 322 -15.35 -14.34 8.64
CA ILE A 322 -14.83 -15.14 7.53
C ILE A 322 -15.10 -14.34 6.25
N ILE A 323 -14.13 -14.32 5.34
CA ILE A 323 -14.34 -13.98 3.93
C ILE A 323 -14.60 -15.31 3.21
N PRO A 324 -15.86 -15.65 2.86
CA PRO A 324 -16.15 -16.94 2.25
C PRO A 324 -15.40 -17.17 0.93
N ALA A 325 -15.25 -18.42 0.52
CA ALA A 325 -14.79 -18.74 -0.82
C ALA A 325 -15.70 -18.10 -1.87
N ASN A 326 -15.14 -17.66 -2.99
CA ASN A 326 -15.92 -17.05 -4.08
C ASN A 326 -16.72 -15.82 -3.65
N THR A 327 -16.20 -14.99 -2.72
CA THR A 327 -16.88 -13.75 -2.30
C THR A 327 -16.80 -12.65 -3.36
N CYS A 328 -15.63 -12.46 -3.97
CA CYS A 328 -15.39 -11.37 -4.92
C CYS A 328 -15.43 -11.88 -6.36
N ILE A 329 -15.80 -11.02 -7.32
CA ILE A 329 -15.62 -11.31 -8.75
C ILE A 329 -14.15 -11.66 -9.00
N SER A 330 -13.94 -12.74 -9.75
CA SER A 330 -12.61 -13.30 -10.06
C SER A 330 -11.75 -13.65 -8.83
N ASN A 331 -12.33 -13.68 -7.62
CA ASN A 331 -11.60 -13.80 -6.36
C ASN A 331 -10.51 -12.73 -6.17
N LEU A 332 -10.72 -11.52 -6.70
CA LEU A 332 -9.77 -10.41 -6.60
C LEU A 332 -10.34 -9.25 -5.79
N VAL A 333 -9.49 -8.59 -5.01
CA VAL A 333 -9.80 -7.33 -4.33
C VAL A 333 -8.61 -6.38 -4.45
N PRO A 334 -8.81 -5.10 -4.84
CA PRO A 334 -7.72 -4.13 -4.86
C PRO A 334 -7.18 -3.85 -3.46
N ASN A 335 -8.05 -3.40 -2.56
CA ASN A 335 -7.67 -3.03 -1.21
C ASN A 335 -8.49 -3.83 -0.18
N LEU A 336 -7.80 -4.51 0.73
CA LEU A 336 -8.41 -5.23 1.85
C LEU A 336 -7.86 -4.69 3.16
N THR A 337 -8.74 -4.33 4.10
CA THR A 337 -8.36 -3.92 5.45
C THR A 337 -8.95 -4.89 6.47
N ILE A 338 -8.10 -5.41 7.34
CA ILE A 338 -8.50 -6.22 8.49
C ILE A 338 -8.49 -5.32 9.71
N ASN A 339 -9.67 -5.00 10.24
CA ASN A 339 -9.86 -4.17 11.41
C ASN A 339 -10.77 -4.87 12.43
N ASN A 340 -10.41 -6.11 12.76
CA ASN A 340 -11.21 -6.98 13.62
C ASN A 340 -10.30 -7.69 14.61
N THR A 341 -10.33 -7.24 15.87
CA THR A 341 -9.50 -7.78 16.95
C THR A 341 -9.75 -9.27 17.23
N SER A 342 -10.94 -9.78 16.91
CA SER A 342 -11.31 -11.19 17.05
C SER A 342 -10.79 -12.06 15.88
N GLY A 343 -10.23 -11.44 14.84
CA GLY A 343 -9.60 -12.09 13.70
C GLY A 343 -10.51 -12.30 12.50
N VAL A 344 -9.89 -12.55 11.35
CA VAL A 344 -10.56 -12.81 10.07
C VAL A 344 -9.94 -14.03 9.40
N SER A 345 -10.75 -14.94 8.89
CA SER A 345 -10.28 -16.11 8.14
C SER A 345 -10.68 -16.03 6.67
N ILE A 346 -9.80 -16.49 5.77
CA ILE A 346 -10.08 -16.61 4.33
C ILE A 346 -10.58 -18.04 4.04
N GLY A 347 -11.81 -18.14 3.53
CA GLY A 347 -12.48 -19.43 3.26
C GLY A 347 -12.13 -20.10 1.93
N GLY A 348 -11.42 -19.42 1.02
CA GLY A 348 -10.97 -19.94 -0.27
C GLY A 348 -10.10 -18.92 -1.01
N THR A 349 -9.58 -19.25 -2.20
CA THR A 349 -8.62 -18.40 -2.93
C THR A 349 -9.06 -16.93 -2.98
N LEU A 350 -8.13 -16.03 -2.61
CA LEU A 350 -8.32 -14.59 -2.65
C LEU A 350 -7.01 -13.91 -3.09
N GLY A 351 -7.09 -13.12 -4.16
CA GLY A 351 -5.98 -12.31 -4.67
C GLY A 351 -6.13 -10.84 -4.27
N ILE A 352 -5.04 -10.25 -3.77
CA ILE A 352 -4.92 -8.80 -3.54
C ILE A 352 -4.21 -8.21 -4.75
N THR A 353 -4.73 -7.13 -5.34
CA THR A 353 -4.10 -6.45 -6.49
C THR A 353 -3.44 -5.12 -6.16
N LYS A 354 -3.71 -4.54 -4.98
CA LYS A 354 -3.00 -3.37 -4.46
C LYS A 354 -2.50 -3.57 -3.03
N THR A 355 -3.33 -3.29 -2.03
CA THR A 355 -2.86 -3.19 -0.64
C THR A 355 -3.68 -4.06 0.29
N LEU A 356 -3.00 -4.93 1.04
CA LEU A 356 -3.51 -5.54 2.26
C LEU A 356 -3.05 -4.73 3.47
N THR A 357 -4.00 -4.27 4.28
CA THR A 357 -3.74 -3.56 5.54
C THR A 357 -4.23 -4.39 6.71
N ILE A 358 -3.37 -4.62 7.71
CA ILE A 358 -3.75 -5.21 8.99
C ILE A 358 -3.78 -4.08 10.02
N ALA A 359 -4.98 -3.53 10.25
CA ALA A 359 -5.18 -2.47 11.24
C ALA A 359 -5.35 -3.05 12.64
N SER A 360 -6.06 -4.17 12.78
CA SER A 360 -6.17 -4.90 14.05
C SER A 360 -6.54 -6.37 13.85
N GLY A 361 -6.08 -7.22 14.78
CA GLY A 361 -6.35 -8.67 14.79
C GLY A 361 -5.46 -9.51 13.86
N ILE A 362 -5.80 -10.79 13.74
CA ILE A 362 -5.05 -11.76 12.93
C ILE A 362 -5.83 -12.11 11.67
N LEU A 363 -5.18 -12.02 10.51
CA LEU A 363 -5.67 -12.62 9.26
C LEU A 363 -5.18 -14.06 9.15
N THR A 364 -6.09 -15.03 9.19
CA THR A 364 -5.80 -16.45 8.94
C THR A 364 -6.01 -16.77 7.46
N THR A 365 -4.94 -17.06 6.73
CA THR A 365 -4.97 -17.15 5.26
C THR A 365 -5.48 -18.49 4.75
N GLY A 366 -5.32 -19.57 5.51
CA GLY A 366 -5.62 -20.93 5.05
C GLY A 366 -4.84 -21.33 3.79
N SER A 367 -3.69 -20.69 3.53
CA SER A 367 -2.90 -20.81 2.28
C SER A 367 -3.64 -20.37 1.01
N ASN A 368 -4.68 -19.55 1.16
CA ASN A 368 -5.52 -19.08 0.05
C ASN A 368 -5.21 -17.65 -0.42
N LEU A 369 -4.28 -16.95 0.25
CA LEU A 369 -3.97 -15.55 -0.04
C LEU A 369 -2.87 -15.42 -1.09
N THR A 370 -3.13 -14.69 -2.17
CA THR A 370 -2.14 -14.33 -3.18
C THR A 370 -1.98 -12.81 -3.29
N LEU A 371 -0.74 -12.33 -3.23
CA LEU A 371 -0.40 -10.96 -3.61
C LEU A 371 -0.09 -10.98 -5.12
N ILE A 372 -0.98 -10.39 -5.90
CA ILE A 372 -0.93 -10.42 -7.36
C ILE A 372 0.15 -9.48 -7.88
N SER A 373 0.90 -9.93 -8.88
CA SER A 373 1.84 -9.09 -9.62
C SER A 373 1.64 -9.33 -11.10
N ASN A 374 1.39 -8.25 -11.86
CA ASN A 374 1.18 -8.27 -13.30
C ASN A 374 1.62 -6.93 -13.91
N VAL A 375 1.31 -6.73 -15.19
CA VAL A 375 1.63 -5.48 -15.92
C VAL A 375 1.06 -4.22 -15.26
N SER A 376 -0.06 -4.33 -14.54
CA SER A 376 -0.72 -3.21 -13.85
C SER A 376 -0.09 -2.89 -12.50
N GLY A 377 0.85 -3.70 -12.01
CA GLY A 377 1.57 -3.44 -10.76
C GLY A 377 1.72 -4.69 -9.89
N THR A 378 2.32 -4.47 -8.71
CA THR A 378 2.54 -5.51 -7.70
C THR A 378 1.80 -5.15 -6.42
N ALA A 379 1.02 -6.10 -5.91
CA ALA A 379 0.34 -5.98 -4.64
C ALA A 379 1.32 -6.09 -3.47
N MET A 380 0.93 -5.50 -2.34
CA MET A 380 1.78 -5.39 -1.17
C MET A 380 0.98 -5.49 0.14
N ILE A 381 1.71 -5.78 1.21
CA ILE A 381 1.19 -5.74 2.58
C ILE A 381 1.76 -4.49 3.24
N ALA A 382 0.88 -3.57 3.65
CA ALA A 382 1.27 -2.36 4.37
C ALA A 382 1.96 -2.69 5.70
N GLU A 383 2.56 -1.69 6.33
CA GLU A 383 3.14 -1.82 7.68
C GLU A 383 2.13 -2.45 8.65
N ILE A 384 2.58 -3.49 9.37
CA ILE A 384 1.83 -4.11 10.46
C ILE A 384 2.41 -3.61 11.78
N SER A 385 1.80 -2.56 12.32
CA SER A 385 2.13 -2.04 13.66
C SER A 385 1.41 -2.82 14.77
N THR A 386 0.23 -3.35 14.48
CA THR A 386 -0.58 -4.18 15.40
C THR A 386 -1.29 -5.30 14.65
N GLY A 387 -1.39 -6.47 15.27
CA GLY A 387 -2.02 -7.65 14.66
C GLY A 387 -1.01 -8.57 13.95
N GLY A 388 -1.47 -9.34 12.98
CA GLY A 388 -0.59 -10.23 12.22
C GLY A 388 -1.27 -11.07 11.15
N ILE A 389 -0.47 -11.91 10.49
CA ILE A 389 -0.93 -12.85 9.47
C ILE A 389 -0.51 -14.25 9.91
N SER A 390 -1.45 -15.19 9.87
CA SER A 390 -1.24 -16.59 10.19
C SER A 390 -1.52 -17.47 8.97
N GLY A 391 -0.56 -18.32 8.61
CA GLY A 391 -0.60 -19.17 7.42
C GLY A 391 0.24 -18.64 6.26
N ASN A 392 0.29 -19.42 5.17
CA ASN A 392 1.10 -19.07 4.00
C ASN A 392 0.44 -17.99 3.15
N ILE A 393 1.28 -17.19 2.51
CA ILE A 393 0.94 -16.22 1.47
C ILE A 393 1.71 -16.55 0.21
N LYS A 394 1.08 -16.35 -0.95
CA LYS A 394 1.76 -16.40 -2.24
C LYS A 394 2.15 -15.00 -2.68
N ALA A 395 3.43 -14.67 -2.68
CA ALA A 395 3.94 -13.40 -3.21
C ALA A 395 4.36 -13.58 -4.68
N GLN A 396 3.77 -12.80 -5.59
CA GLN A 396 4.10 -12.83 -7.01
C GLN A 396 5.08 -11.72 -7.41
N ARG A 397 5.86 -11.97 -8.45
CA ARG A 397 6.72 -11.00 -9.12
C ARG A 397 6.60 -11.17 -10.64
N TYR A 398 5.98 -10.19 -11.29
CA TYR A 398 5.89 -10.11 -12.74
C TYR A 398 7.22 -9.64 -13.35
N ILE A 399 7.61 -10.29 -14.44
CA ILE A 399 8.79 -9.99 -15.24
C ILE A 399 8.34 -9.83 -16.70
N PRO A 400 8.50 -8.62 -17.30
CA PRO A 400 8.06 -8.38 -18.67
C PRO A 400 8.93 -9.11 -19.70
N ALA A 401 8.43 -9.20 -20.94
CA ALA A 401 9.15 -9.74 -22.09
C ALA A 401 10.27 -8.78 -22.58
N ASN A 402 11.32 -8.60 -21.76
CA ASN A 402 12.40 -7.65 -22.02
C ASN A 402 13.79 -8.31 -22.16
N GLY A 403 13.81 -9.50 -22.74
CA GLY A 403 15.01 -10.25 -23.06
C GLY A 403 15.45 -11.26 -21.99
N ARG A 404 16.20 -12.26 -22.47
CA ARG A 404 16.81 -13.31 -21.67
C ARG A 404 18.01 -12.74 -20.91
N LYS A 405 17.83 -12.42 -19.62
CA LYS A 405 18.83 -11.66 -18.84
C LYS A 405 18.82 -12.09 -17.39
N TYR A 406 19.92 -11.82 -16.67
CA TYR A 406 19.96 -12.00 -15.22
C TYR A 406 18.98 -11.05 -14.51
N ARG A 407 18.35 -11.54 -13.44
CA ARG A 407 17.53 -10.79 -12.48
C ARG A 407 18.09 -11.05 -11.09
N PHE A 408 18.09 -10.02 -10.26
CA PHE A 408 18.50 -10.12 -8.87
C PHE A 408 17.23 -10.14 -8.02
N LEU A 409 16.93 -11.31 -7.46
CA LEU A 409 15.68 -11.60 -6.75
C LEU A 409 15.97 -11.99 -5.31
N ALA A 410 14.99 -11.80 -4.44
CA ALA A 410 15.01 -12.22 -3.05
C ALA A 410 13.65 -12.81 -2.67
N SER A 411 13.59 -13.52 -1.54
CA SER A 411 12.33 -14.04 -1.00
C SER A 411 11.65 -12.99 -0.10
N PRO A 412 10.47 -12.46 -0.47
CA PRO A 412 9.67 -11.57 0.39
C PRO A 412 8.82 -12.34 1.41
N VAL A 413 9.02 -13.66 1.51
CA VAL A 413 8.36 -14.58 2.46
C VAL A 413 9.40 -15.44 3.13
N VAL A 414 9.03 -16.08 4.25
CA VAL A 414 9.88 -17.07 4.93
C VAL A 414 9.52 -18.47 4.41
N ASN A 415 10.53 -19.35 4.27
CA ASN A 415 10.40 -20.73 3.78
C ASN A 415 10.02 -20.87 2.29
N GLY A 416 10.19 -19.81 1.48
CA GLY A 416 10.08 -19.91 0.02
C GLY A 416 11.15 -20.81 -0.59
N THR A 417 10.93 -21.36 -1.78
CA THR A 417 11.90 -22.23 -2.47
C THR A 417 12.06 -21.86 -3.94
N SER A 418 13.24 -22.11 -4.51
CA SER A 418 13.47 -21.91 -5.94
C SER A 418 12.63 -22.86 -6.82
N LEU A 419 12.10 -23.95 -6.25
CA LEU A 419 11.13 -24.83 -6.92
C LEU A 419 9.85 -24.06 -7.27
N GLN A 420 9.43 -23.12 -6.44
CA GLN A 420 8.24 -22.30 -6.68
C GLN A 420 8.49 -21.27 -7.81
N TRP A 421 9.71 -20.72 -7.93
CA TRP A 421 10.11 -19.95 -9.12
C TRP A 421 10.02 -20.77 -10.40
N ARG A 422 10.15 -22.09 -10.29
CA ARG A 422 9.96 -23.05 -11.38
C ARG A 422 8.51 -23.52 -11.53
N ASN A 423 7.53 -22.78 -11.00
CA ASN A 423 6.12 -23.17 -11.00
C ASN A 423 5.90 -24.60 -10.43
N ASN A 424 6.64 -24.96 -9.38
CA ASN A 424 6.65 -26.32 -8.82
C ASN A 424 6.91 -27.40 -9.88
N ALA A 425 7.85 -27.13 -10.79
CA ALA A 425 8.19 -27.91 -11.98
C ALA A 425 7.11 -27.99 -13.08
N GLY A 426 5.94 -27.35 -12.91
CA GLY A 426 4.88 -27.26 -13.91
C GLY A 426 5.25 -26.37 -15.10
N ASN A 427 4.48 -26.43 -16.19
CA ASN A 427 4.76 -25.74 -17.46
C ASN A 427 3.61 -24.82 -17.93
N THR A 428 2.80 -24.30 -16.99
CA THR A 428 1.75 -23.33 -17.27
C THR A 428 2.33 -22.08 -17.94
N SER A 429 1.77 -21.68 -19.09
CA SER A 429 2.21 -20.47 -19.78
C SER A 429 2.05 -19.23 -18.90
N GLY A 430 3.01 -18.32 -18.99
CA GLY A 430 3.09 -17.08 -18.21
C GLY A 430 3.58 -17.28 -16.76
N ILE A 431 3.87 -18.50 -16.30
CA ILE A 431 4.22 -18.78 -14.91
C ILE A 431 5.57 -19.49 -14.78
N GLY A 432 6.40 -18.95 -13.89
CA GLY A 432 7.69 -19.52 -13.49
C GLY A 432 8.78 -19.40 -14.56
N THR A 433 9.98 -19.88 -14.25
CA THR A 433 11.11 -19.92 -15.19
C THR A 433 11.90 -21.22 -15.03
N GLN A 434 12.84 -21.50 -15.94
CA GLN A 434 13.72 -22.66 -15.84
C GLN A 434 14.96 -22.33 -15.00
N ILE A 435 15.37 -23.26 -14.14
CA ILE A 435 16.66 -23.20 -13.43
C ILE A 435 17.47 -24.42 -13.86
N THR A 436 18.61 -24.16 -14.50
CA THR A 436 19.52 -25.17 -15.06
C THR A 436 20.80 -25.22 -14.22
N GLY A 437 21.54 -26.34 -14.23
CA GLY A 437 22.83 -26.47 -13.55
C GLY A 437 23.26 -27.91 -13.25
N SER A 438 24.53 -28.09 -12.86
CA SER A 438 25.14 -29.38 -12.53
C SER A 438 24.89 -29.84 -11.08
N THR A 439 24.73 -28.89 -10.16
CA THR A 439 24.29 -29.12 -8.77
C THR A 439 22.79 -29.37 -8.75
N GLY A 440 22.39 -30.60 -9.07
CA GLY A 440 21.00 -31.09 -8.89
C GLY A 440 20.12 -31.06 -10.14
N THR A 441 20.56 -31.77 -11.19
CA THR A 441 19.85 -32.13 -12.45
C THR A 441 18.35 -31.76 -12.55
N VAL A 442 18.05 -30.48 -12.70
CA VAL A 442 16.70 -29.97 -12.95
C VAL A 442 16.70 -29.10 -14.21
N ASP A 443 15.61 -29.14 -14.97
CA ASP A 443 15.42 -28.43 -16.24
C ASP A 443 16.65 -28.52 -17.18
N ASN A 444 17.11 -29.73 -17.53
CA ASN A 444 18.31 -29.92 -18.35
C ASN A 444 18.29 -29.13 -19.67
N SER A 445 19.44 -28.55 -20.02
CA SER A 445 19.67 -27.85 -21.30
C SER A 445 20.90 -28.39 -22.02
N THR A 446 21.08 -28.06 -23.30
CA THR A 446 22.18 -28.58 -24.13
C THR A 446 23.58 -28.26 -23.56
N SER A 447 23.80 -27.08 -23.01
CA SER A 447 25.07 -26.71 -22.34
C SER A 447 25.06 -26.97 -20.83
N ASN A 448 23.86 -27.16 -20.26
CA ASN A 448 23.57 -27.34 -18.85
C ASN A 448 24.33 -26.41 -17.88
N GLN A 449 24.63 -25.18 -18.32
CA GLN A 449 25.26 -24.18 -17.46
C GLN A 449 24.31 -23.77 -16.34
N SER A 450 24.88 -23.50 -15.16
CA SER A 450 24.11 -23.02 -14.01
C SER A 450 23.42 -21.69 -14.35
N SER A 451 22.18 -21.53 -13.91
CA SER A 451 21.38 -20.34 -14.22
C SER A 451 20.77 -19.66 -12.99
N ALA A 452 21.11 -20.11 -11.79
CA ALA A 452 20.77 -19.46 -10.53
C ALA A 452 21.96 -19.55 -9.58
N PHE A 453 22.23 -18.46 -8.86
CA PHE A 453 23.45 -18.30 -8.08
C PHE A 453 23.20 -17.54 -6.77
N LEU A 454 23.96 -17.92 -5.74
CA LEU A 454 24.20 -17.16 -4.51
C LEU A 454 25.53 -16.40 -4.65
N TYR A 455 25.65 -15.24 -4.00
CA TYR A 455 26.92 -14.52 -3.94
C TYR A 455 27.72 -15.00 -2.73
N ASP A 456 28.99 -15.35 -2.94
CA ASP A 456 29.94 -15.73 -1.90
C ASP A 456 30.88 -14.55 -1.58
N GLU A 457 30.74 -13.99 -0.38
CA GLU A 457 31.61 -12.91 0.12
C GLU A 457 32.98 -13.45 0.57
N ASP A 458 33.04 -14.73 0.97
CA ASP A 458 34.23 -15.35 1.53
C ASP A 458 35.24 -15.78 0.45
N ASP A 459 34.85 -15.83 -0.84
CA ASP A 459 35.76 -16.13 -1.94
C ASP A 459 36.82 -15.03 -2.12
N ALA A 460 38.04 -15.39 -1.72
CA ALA A 460 39.24 -14.56 -1.81
C ALA A 460 39.92 -14.58 -3.18
N THR A 461 39.53 -15.51 -4.07
CA THR A 461 40.21 -15.78 -5.35
C THR A 461 40.10 -14.62 -6.32
N ALA A 462 38.98 -13.90 -6.28
CA ALA A 462 38.57 -12.94 -7.30
C ALA A 462 39.01 -11.47 -7.06
N GLY A 463 39.56 -11.13 -5.89
CA GLY A 463 39.73 -9.73 -5.52
C GLY A 463 38.42 -8.93 -5.75
N ASN A 464 38.50 -7.63 -6.02
CA ASN A 464 37.37 -6.67 -6.04
C ASN A 464 36.33 -6.88 -7.16
N ASP A 465 36.52 -7.87 -8.03
CA ASP A 465 35.60 -8.13 -9.13
C ASP A 465 34.37 -8.90 -8.62
N ILE A 466 33.32 -8.15 -8.25
CA ILE A 466 32.03 -8.73 -7.84
C ILE A 466 31.36 -9.59 -8.92
N ASN A 467 31.78 -9.49 -10.18
CA ASN A 467 31.23 -10.27 -11.28
C ASN A 467 32.06 -11.53 -11.57
N HIS A 468 33.19 -11.72 -10.89
CA HIS A 468 34.07 -12.86 -11.11
C HIS A 468 33.32 -14.18 -10.85
N PRO A 469 33.42 -15.19 -11.74
CA PRO A 469 32.62 -16.41 -11.64
C PRO A 469 32.75 -17.19 -10.32
N THR A 470 33.91 -17.13 -9.65
CA THR A 470 34.14 -17.85 -8.37
C THR A 470 33.34 -17.29 -7.20
N LYS A 471 32.91 -16.03 -7.26
CA LYS A 471 32.05 -15.41 -6.24
C LYS A 471 30.57 -15.77 -6.38
N TRP A 472 30.23 -16.62 -7.32
CA TRP A 472 28.84 -16.95 -7.64
C TRP A 472 28.61 -18.45 -7.59
N ASP A 473 28.24 -18.93 -6.41
CA ASP A 473 27.91 -20.33 -6.18
C ASP A 473 26.59 -20.71 -6.81
N ALA A 474 26.59 -21.77 -7.61
CA ALA A 474 25.38 -22.29 -8.23
C ALA A 474 24.44 -22.90 -7.19
N ILE A 475 23.17 -22.49 -7.19
CA ILE A 475 22.14 -23.09 -6.33
C ILE A 475 21.35 -24.15 -7.09
N ASP A 476 20.90 -25.20 -6.36
CA ASP A 476 19.97 -26.19 -6.90
C ASP A 476 18.60 -25.56 -7.17
N GLY A 477 17.88 -26.06 -8.17
CA GLY A 477 16.56 -25.55 -8.51
C GLY A 477 15.46 -25.87 -7.49
N ASN A 478 15.76 -26.57 -6.39
CA ASN A 478 14.86 -26.82 -5.26
C ASN A 478 15.40 -26.30 -3.92
N THR A 479 16.34 -25.35 -3.95
CA THR A 479 16.94 -24.75 -2.76
C THR A 479 15.92 -23.96 -1.94
N THR A 480 16.02 -24.05 -0.60
CA THR A 480 15.30 -23.16 0.31
C THR A 480 15.88 -21.75 0.23
N LEU A 481 15.03 -20.76 0.04
CA LEU A 481 15.42 -19.36 -0.08
C LEU A 481 15.39 -18.71 1.30
N ASN A 482 16.53 -18.21 1.75
CA ASN A 482 16.66 -17.52 3.02
C ASN A 482 16.04 -16.11 2.88
N ASN A 483 15.16 -15.76 3.82
CA ASN A 483 14.55 -14.42 3.83
C ASN A 483 15.63 -13.35 4.08
N GLY A 484 15.65 -12.30 3.26
CA GLY A 484 16.70 -11.27 3.28
C GLY A 484 17.95 -11.58 2.45
N GLN A 485 18.13 -12.82 1.97
CA GLN A 485 19.20 -13.19 1.05
C GLN A 485 18.84 -12.81 -0.40
N GLY A 486 19.81 -12.27 -1.14
CA GLY A 486 19.67 -12.04 -2.57
C GLY A 486 20.27 -13.14 -3.44
N TYR A 487 19.68 -13.33 -4.61
CA TYR A 487 20.02 -14.38 -5.57
C TYR A 487 20.07 -13.81 -7.00
N ARG A 488 21.01 -14.29 -7.81
CA ARG A 488 21.09 -13.97 -9.24
C ARG A 488 20.50 -15.12 -10.06
N ILE A 489 19.46 -14.86 -10.83
CA ILE A 489 18.79 -15.86 -11.68
C ILE A 489 18.69 -15.41 -13.13
N PHE A 490 19.01 -16.29 -14.06
CA PHE A 490 18.88 -16.03 -15.49
C PHE A 490 17.45 -16.34 -15.96
N VAL A 491 16.64 -15.28 -16.15
CA VAL A 491 15.25 -15.42 -16.58
C VAL A 491 15.20 -15.39 -18.10
N ARG A 492 14.75 -16.50 -18.68
CA ARG A 492 14.56 -16.66 -20.13
C ARG A 492 13.16 -16.22 -20.59
N GLY A 493 12.22 -16.29 -19.67
CA GLY A 493 10.78 -16.20 -19.88
C GLY A 493 10.09 -17.31 -19.08
N ASP A 494 8.86 -17.63 -19.45
CA ASP A 494 8.09 -18.70 -18.85
C ASP A 494 8.65 -20.10 -19.13
N ARG A 495 8.06 -21.10 -18.49
CA ARG A 495 8.50 -22.49 -18.60
C ARG A 495 8.20 -23.18 -19.94
N SER A 496 7.45 -22.53 -20.85
CA SER A 496 7.17 -23.06 -22.18
C SER A 496 8.35 -22.95 -23.15
N ILE A 497 9.35 -22.12 -22.80
CA ILE A 497 10.56 -21.96 -23.60
C ILE A 497 11.41 -23.24 -23.58
N SER A 498 11.70 -23.77 -24.77
CA SER A 498 12.57 -24.93 -24.96
C SER A 498 14.02 -24.64 -24.57
N LEU A 499 14.65 -25.63 -23.91
CA LEU A 499 16.05 -25.57 -23.47
C LEU A 499 17.03 -26.33 -24.38
N THR A 500 16.51 -27.13 -25.31
CA THR A 500 17.30 -28.03 -26.17
C THR A 500 17.39 -27.56 -27.61
N THR A 501 16.56 -26.60 -28.00
CA THR A 501 16.62 -25.92 -29.30
C THR A 501 17.21 -24.53 -29.13
N VAL A 502 17.98 -24.06 -30.11
CA VAL A 502 18.50 -22.68 -30.10
C VAL A 502 17.29 -21.74 -30.20
N ASN A 503 17.05 -20.99 -29.12
CA ASN A 503 15.90 -20.11 -28.99
C ASN A 503 16.37 -18.72 -28.52
N THR A 504 16.01 -17.67 -29.26
CA THR A 504 16.26 -16.26 -28.89
C THR A 504 14.99 -15.54 -28.42
N THR A 505 13.83 -16.19 -28.49
CA THR A 505 12.57 -15.66 -27.99
C THR A 505 12.52 -15.63 -26.46
N ASN A 506 11.77 -14.65 -25.96
CA ASN A 506 11.51 -14.39 -24.56
C ASN A 506 10.05 -13.96 -24.47
N ASN A 507 9.34 -14.46 -23.46
CA ASN A 507 8.00 -14.01 -23.11
C ASN A 507 7.99 -13.52 -21.66
N GLU A 508 6.88 -12.88 -21.29
CA GLU A 508 6.65 -12.46 -19.91
C GLU A 508 6.42 -13.66 -18.99
N THR A 509 6.76 -13.51 -17.73
CA THR A 509 6.51 -14.54 -16.72
C THR A 509 6.25 -13.94 -15.35
N THR A 510 5.40 -14.59 -14.58
CA THR A 510 5.18 -14.28 -13.16
C THR A 510 5.80 -15.38 -12.32
N LEU A 511 6.78 -15.01 -11.50
CA LEU A 511 7.36 -15.89 -10.49
C LEU A 511 6.54 -15.80 -9.22
N GLY A 512 6.35 -16.94 -8.52
CA GLY A 512 5.63 -16.99 -7.25
C GLY A 512 6.47 -17.64 -6.16
N LEU A 513 6.31 -17.17 -4.93
CA LEU A 513 6.85 -17.80 -3.73
C LEU A 513 5.72 -17.97 -2.71
N ASP A 514 5.57 -19.18 -2.19
CA ASP A 514 4.62 -19.51 -1.14
C ASP A 514 5.38 -19.68 0.17
N GLY A 515 5.00 -18.95 1.21
CA GLY A 515 5.69 -18.98 2.49
C GLY A 515 4.96 -18.20 3.58
N THR A 516 5.45 -18.23 4.80
CA THR A 516 4.85 -17.45 5.91
C THR A 516 5.27 -15.99 5.85
N TYR A 517 4.44 -15.11 6.42
CA TYR A 517 4.77 -13.69 6.54
C TYR A 517 6.06 -13.48 7.35
N PRO A 518 6.96 -12.56 6.95
CA PRO A 518 8.20 -12.30 7.68
C PRO A 518 7.99 -11.73 9.10
N PRO A 519 8.95 -11.92 10.02
CA PRO A 519 8.93 -11.26 11.34
C PRO A 519 8.93 -9.73 11.26
N ALA A 520 8.55 -9.06 12.35
CA ALA A 520 8.50 -7.60 12.41
C ALA A 520 9.86 -6.87 12.25
N SER A 521 10.96 -7.62 12.44
CA SER A 521 12.33 -7.19 12.19
C SER A 521 13.11 -8.36 11.62
N VAL A 522 13.77 -8.14 10.48
CA VAL A 522 14.62 -9.13 9.79
C VAL A 522 16.04 -8.60 9.71
N THR A 523 17.00 -9.37 10.20
CA THR A 523 18.44 -9.09 10.02
C THR A 523 18.89 -9.63 8.68
N LEU A 524 19.46 -8.77 7.83
CA LEU A 524 19.99 -9.21 6.54
C LEU A 524 21.28 -10.02 6.73
N PRO A 525 21.53 -11.04 5.89
CA PRO A 525 22.72 -11.87 5.97
C PRO A 525 23.93 -11.13 5.38
N VAL A 526 24.55 -10.27 6.20
CA VAL A 526 25.76 -9.53 5.84
C VAL A 526 26.97 -10.08 6.59
N THR A 527 28.08 -10.27 5.87
CA THR A 527 29.37 -10.72 6.41
C THR A 527 30.50 -9.78 6.02
N PHE A 528 31.63 -9.89 6.72
CA PHE A 528 32.85 -9.15 6.42
C PHE A 528 34.07 -10.04 6.69
N THR A 529 34.79 -10.40 5.63
CA THR A 529 35.99 -11.24 5.72
C THR A 529 37.25 -10.43 5.36
N SER A 530 38.15 -10.26 6.34
CA SER A 530 39.33 -9.38 6.21
C SER A 530 40.44 -9.92 5.29
N ALA A 531 40.45 -11.21 4.99
CA ALA A 531 41.47 -11.84 4.14
C ALA A 531 41.32 -11.50 2.65
N ALA A 532 40.12 -11.06 2.25
CA ALA A 532 39.76 -10.64 0.91
C ALA A 532 39.05 -9.29 1.06
N ALA A 533 39.72 -8.16 0.87
CA ALA A 533 39.06 -6.85 1.03
C ALA A 533 37.86 -6.74 0.07
N GLN A 534 36.66 -7.11 0.49
CA GLN A 534 35.52 -7.24 -0.41
C GLN A 534 34.26 -6.72 0.24
N GLY A 535 33.84 -7.29 1.38
CA GLY A 535 32.67 -6.83 2.14
C GLY A 535 31.36 -6.80 1.35
N TRP A 536 31.37 -7.23 0.08
CA TRP A 536 30.25 -7.16 -0.82
C TRP A 536 29.27 -8.25 -0.45
N ASN A 537 28.01 -7.87 -0.27
CA ASN A 537 26.97 -8.79 0.13
C ASN A 537 25.76 -8.59 -0.78
N LEU A 538 25.29 -9.67 -1.42
CA LEU A 538 24.03 -9.64 -2.15
C LEU A 538 22.88 -9.97 -1.20
N VAL A 539 22.20 -8.93 -0.74
CA VAL A 539 21.04 -9.03 0.15
C VAL A 539 19.77 -8.71 -0.62
N GLY A 540 18.61 -8.79 0.03
CA GLY A 540 17.37 -8.42 -0.62
C GLY A 540 16.25 -8.04 0.32
N ASN A 541 15.22 -7.43 -0.26
CA ASN A 541 14.06 -6.99 0.48
C ASN A 541 13.30 -8.21 1.05
N PRO A 542 13.23 -8.34 2.39
CA PRO A 542 12.61 -9.50 3.03
C PRO A 542 11.09 -9.42 3.08
N TYR A 543 10.47 -8.28 2.76
CA TYR A 543 9.04 -8.06 2.91
C TYR A 543 8.29 -8.06 1.59
N PRO A 544 7.00 -8.45 1.59
CA PRO A 544 6.12 -8.32 0.43
C PRO A 544 5.59 -6.88 0.29
N CYS A 545 6.51 -5.93 0.27
CA CYS A 545 6.27 -4.49 0.22
C CYS A 545 7.54 -3.78 -0.22
N THR A 546 7.45 -2.63 -0.89
CA THR A 546 8.63 -1.78 -1.11
C THR A 546 9.16 -1.28 0.22
N ILE A 547 10.48 -1.29 0.39
CA ILE A 547 11.18 -0.73 1.54
C ILE A 547 12.00 0.49 1.14
N ASP A 548 12.29 1.33 2.12
CA ASP A 548 12.94 2.61 1.96
C ASP A 548 14.32 2.64 2.61
N TRP A 549 15.36 2.70 1.79
CA TRP A 549 16.76 2.70 2.23
C TRP A 549 17.11 3.89 3.13
N ASP A 550 16.61 5.08 2.83
CA ASP A 550 16.89 6.25 3.65
C ASP A 550 16.33 6.08 5.06
N VAL A 551 15.18 5.42 5.21
CA VAL A 551 14.59 5.14 6.53
C VAL A 551 15.43 4.09 7.27
N ILE A 552 15.85 3.02 6.59
CA ILE A 552 16.73 1.98 7.14
C ILE A 552 18.01 2.61 7.70
N ASN A 553 18.64 3.50 6.93
CA ASN A 553 19.90 4.13 7.31
C ASN A 553 19.73 5.37 8.22
N SER A 554 18.56 6.02 8.26
CA SER A 554 18.31 7.17 9.15
C SER A 554 18.41 6.80 10.64
N GLN A 555 18.23 5.52 10.98
CA GLN A 555 18.39 4.99 12.32
C GLN A 555 19.85 4.58 12.57
N VAL A 556 20.76 5.55 12.71
CA VAL A 556 22.14 5.29 13.15
C VAL A 556 22.18 4.99 14.66
N SER A 557 21.37 4.01 15.09
CA SER A 557 21.64 3.23 16.28
C SER A 557 22.58 2.11 15.86
N THR A 558 23.71 1.96 16.55
CA THR A 558 24.68 0.88 16.32
C THR A 558 24.06 -0.53 16.42
N SER A 559 22.82 -0.65 16.92
CA SER A 559 22.08 -1.90 17.06
C SER A 559 21.38 -2.41 15.79
N ASP A 560 21.11 -1.55 14.81
CA ASP A 560 20.28 -1.88 13.64
C ASP A 560 20.95 -1.60 12.29
N PHE A 561 21.90 -0.66 12.26
CA PHE A 561 22.75 -0.39 11.11
C PHE A 561 24.16 -0.08 11.59
N ASN A 562 25.14 -0.93 11.28
CA ASN A 562 26.54 -0.71 11.64
C ASN A 562 27.49 -1.41 10.68
N ASN A 563 28.73 -0.90 10.61
CA ASN A 563 29.85 -1.46 9.85
C ASN A 563 29.52 -1.78 8.38
N THR A 564 28.68 -0.94 7.77
CA THR A 564 28.23 -1.06 6.37
C THR A 564 28.22 0.34 5.73
N ASP A 565 28.58 0.43 4.46
CA ASP A 565 28.46 1.65 3.67
C ASP A 565 26.98 1.99 3.41
N ASN A 566 26.63 3.27 3.41
CA ASN A 566 25.29 3.79 3.15
C ASN A 566 24.96 3.85 1.64
N ALA A 567 25.49 2.91 0.87
CA ALA A 567 25.26 2.84 -0.56
C ALA A 567 24.63 1.50 -0.93
N ILE A 568 23.66 1.56 -1.84
CA ILE A 568 23.05 0.38 -2.45
C ILE A 568 23.29 0.36 -3.95
N TYR A 569 23.42 -0.85 -4.49
CA TYR A 569 23.68 -1.07 -5.91
C TYR A 569 22.64 -2.05 -6.45
N ILE A 570 21.79 -1.53 -7.32
CA ILE A 570 20.65 -2.26 -7.87
C ILE A 570 20.99 -2.70 -9.29
N TRP A 571 20.85 -4.00 -9.55
CA TRP A 571 21.02 -4.53 -10.89
C TRP A 571 19.91 -4.05 -11.83
N ASN A 572 20.31 -3.37 -12.90
CA ASN A 572 19.46 -2.96 -14.01
C ASN A 572 19.61 -3.93 -15.19
N PRO A 573 18.67 -4.88 -15.38
CA PRO A 573 18.70 -5.77 -16.54
C PRO A 573 18.40 -5.04 -17.86
N LEU A 574 17.80 -3.86 -17.81
CA LEU A 574 17.43 -3.05 -18.98
C LEU A 574 18.53 -2.09 -19.42
N ASN A 575 19.72 -2.14 -18.82
CA ASN A 575 20.86 -1.40 -19.35
C ASN A 575 21.07 -1.79 -20.82
N THR A 576 20.89 -0.83 -21.72
CA THR A 576 20.91 -1.04 -23.19
C THR A 576 22.34 -1.02 -23.73
N THR A 577 23.29 -0.51 -22.95
CA THR A 577 24.68 -0.31 -23.36
C THR A 577 25.59 -1.45 -22.95
N LYS A 578 25.14 -2.26 -22.00
CA LYS A 578 25.76 -3.54 -21.64
C LYS A 578 24.81 -4.67 -22.00
N THR A 579 25.24 -5.55 -22.91
CA THR A 579 24.42 -6.68 -23.40
C THR A 579 23.92 -7.58 -22.27
N THR A 580 24.65 -7.65 -21.15
CA THR A 580 24.32 -8.46 -19.97
C THR A 580 23.52 -7.73 -18.88
N GLY A 581 23.50 -6.38 -18.85
CA GLY A 581 22.95 -5.55 -17.76
C GLY A 581 24.02 -4.68 -17.08
N GLY A 582 23.63 -3.80 -16.15
CA GLY A 582 24.56 -2.94 -15.41
C GLY A 582 24.00 -2.50 -14.05
N TYR A 583 24.80 -1.81 -13.23
CA TYR A 583 24.38 -1.39 -11.89
C TYR A 583 23.95 0.07 -11.86
N SER A 584 22.90 0.33 -11.09
CA SER A 584 22.46 1.67 -10.71
C SER A 584 22.74 1.86 -9.22
N SER A 585 23.44 2.94 -8.86
CA SER A 585 23.86 3.19 -7.48
C SER A 585 22.98 4.25 -6.82
N TYR A 586 22.81 4.16 -5.50
CA TYR A 586 22.14 5.17 -4.70
C TYR A 586 22.84 5.37 -3.36
N VAL A 587 23.06 6.64 -2.99
CA VAL A 587 23.57 7.06 -1.68
C VAL A 587 23.10 8.47 -1.37
N ASN A 588 22.69 8.70 -0.12
CA ASN A 588 22.44 10.04 0.43
C ASN A 588 21.59 10.96 -0.48
N GLY A 589 20.45 10.48 -0.99
CA GLY A 589 19.57 11.26 -1.86
C GLY A 589 19.97 11.32 -3.33
N ILE A 590 21.12 10.77 -3.71
CA ILE A 590 21.68 10.83 -5.06
C ILE A 590 21.65 9.46 -5.71
N GLY A 591 21.25 9.40 -6.99
CA GLY A 591 21.27 8.19 -7.79
C GLY A 591 22.05 8.36 -9.09
N SER A 592 22.76 7.30 -9.50
CA SER A 592 23.40 7.12 -10.81
C SER A 592 22.85 5.87 -11.51
N GLY A 593 23.09 5.76 -12.80
CA GLY A 593 22.73 4.63 -13.66
C GLY A 593 22.18 5.05 -15.02
N THR A 594 22.43 4.23 -16.04
CA THR A 594 21.90 4.42 -17.40
C THR A 594 20.54 3.74 -17.57
N SER A 595 19.63 4.41 -18.29
CA SER A 595 18.22 4.02 -18.53
C SER A 595 17.33 3.94 -17.27
N ILE A 596 17.87 3.50 -16.13
CA ILE A 596 17.23 3.48 -14.81
C ILE A 596 18.24 4.04 -13.81
N ILE A 597 17.88 5.15 -13.16
CA ILE A 597 18.69 5.78 -12.13
C ILE A 597 18.41 5.10 -10.78
N GLY A 598 19.45 4.89 -9.98
CA GLY A 598 19.34 4.30 -8.65
C GLY A 598 18.41 5.10 -7.74
N THR A 599 17.71 4.40 -6.84
CA THR A 599 16.71 4.98 -5.94
C THR A 599 16.80 4.33 -4.57
N ARG A 600 16.39 5.07 -3.52
CA ARG A 600 16.19 4.56 -2.15
C ARG A 600 15.17 3.43 -2.05
N TYR A 601 14.29 3.29 -3.05
CA TYR A 601 13.18 2.36 -3.00
C TYR A 601 13.56 0.98 -3.53
N ILE A 602 13.46 -0.03 -2.67
CA ILE A 602 13.76 -1.42 -3.01
C ILE A 602 12.45 -2.20 -3.02
N SER A 603 12.03 -2.63 -4.21
CA SER A 603 10.74 -3.29 -4.41
C SER A 603 10.66 -4.67 -3.74
N SER A 604 9.45 -5.15 -3.47
CA SER A 604 9.20 -6.51 -2.95
C SER A 604 9.93 -7.59 -3.75
N GLY A 605 10.76 -8.40 -3.10
CA GLY A 605 11.53 -9.48 -3.74
C GLY A 605 12.66 -9.02 -4.66
N GLN A 606 13.09 -7.75 -4.59
CA GLN A 606 14.28 -7.24 -5.28
C GLN A 606 15.53 -7.46 -4.41
N ALA A 607 16.61 -7.95 -5.03
CA ALA A 607 17.93 -8.01 -4.41
C ALA A 607 18.82 -6.85 -4.86
N PHE A 608 19.77 -6.49 -4.00
CA PHE A 608 20.69 -5.38 -4.17
C PHE A 608 22.00 -5.67 -3.43
N PHE A 609 23.09 -5.08 -3.90
CA PHE A 609 24.37 -5.16 -3.20
C PHE A 609 24.47 -4.08 -2.14
N VAL A 610 25.10 -4.45 -1.03
CA VAL A 610 25.63 -3.57 0.02
C VAL A 610 27.09 -3.94 0.26
N LYS A 611 27.84 -3.05 0.93
CA LYS A 611 29.23 -3.32 1.29
C LYS A 611 29.45 -3.15 2.79
N ALA A 612 29.79 -4.23 3.48
CA ALA A 612 30.33 -4.20 4.83
C ALA A 612 31.75 -3.62 4.83
N ASN A 613 32.04 -2.74 5.77
CA ASN A 613 33.32 -2.02 5.85
C ASN A 613 34.13 -2.36 7.10
N ALA A 614 33.58 -3.12 8.03
CA ALA A 614 34.26 -3.64 9.21
C ALA A 614 33.60 -4.93 9.73
N ALA A 615 34.28 -5.62 10.64
CA ALA A 615 33.78 -6.84 11.26
C ALA A 615 32.47 -6.63 12.03
N SER A 616 31.63 -7.67 12.13
CA SER A 616 30.30 -7.59 12.73
C SER A 616 29.37 -6.56 12.06
N PRO A 617 29.18 -6.60 10.73
CA PRO A 617 28.19 -5.79 10.05
C PRO A 617 26.77 -6.16 10.49
N ILE A 618 25.88 -5.16 10.52
CA ILE A 618 24.47 -5.38 10.82
C ILE A 618 23.61 -4.45 9.99
N ILE A 619 22.54 -5.01 9.42
CA ILE A 619 21.46 -4.27 8.77
C ILE A 619 20.16 -4.95 9.16
N LYS A 620 19.25 -4.23 9.81
CA LYS A 620 17.89 -4.71 10.09
C LYS A 620 16.85 -3.97 9.26
N VAL A 621 15.98 -4.73 8.61
CA VAL A 621 14.79 -4.22 7.93
C VAL A 621 13.59 -4.49 8.81
N LYS A 622 12.75 -3.49 9.08
CA LYS A 622 11.60 -3.56 9.98
C LYS A 622 10.31 -3.20 9.26
N GLU A 623 9.18 -3.50 9.89
CA GLU A 623 7.84 -3.05 9.45
C GLU A 623 7.79 -1.55 9.11
N ALA A 624 8.33 -0.70 10.00
CA ALA A 624 8.36 0.76 9.83
C ALA A 624 9.23 1.27 8.66
N HIS A 625 10.00 0.39 7.99
CA HIS A 625 10.80 0.75 6.82
C HIS A 625 10.03 0.55 5.50
N LYS A 626 8.78 0.10 5.56
CA LYS A 626 7.90 -0.13 4.40
C LYS A 626 7.26 1.16 3.94
N ILE A 627 6.94 1.24 2.64
CA ILE A 627 6.14 2.33 2.07
C ILE A 627 4.94 1.79 1.31
N SER A 628 3.74 2.29 1.64
CA SER A 628 2.48 1.83 1.05
C SER A 628 1.84 2.78 0.05
N SER A 629 2.36 4.01 -0.07
CA SER A 629 1.92 4.98 -1.08
C SER A 629 2.14 4.50 -2.52
N GLU A 630 3.06 3.56 -2.72
CA GLU A 630 3.49 3.10 -4.03
C GLU A 630 2.79 1.80 -4.49
N ALA A 631 1.74 1.37 -3.80
CA ALA A 631 1.01 0.15 -4.13
C ALA A 631 0.50 0.18 -5.59
N GLY A 632 0.87 -0.83 -6.38
CA GLY A 632 0.51 -0.92 -7.79
C GLY A 632 1.35 -0.05 -8.75
N SER A 633 2.42 0.61 -8.29
CA SER A 633 3.30 1.41 -9.15
C SER A 633 4.63 0.69 -9.47
N ASN A 634 5.16 0.91 -10.68
CA ASN A 634 6.53 0.54 -11.03
C ASN A 634 7.47 1.69 -10.64
N ILE A 635 8.08 1.62 -9.46
CA ILE A 635 8.91 2.71 -8.93
C ILE A 635 10.32 2.65 -9.54
N PHE A 636 10.63 3.60 -10.41
CA PHE A 636 12.00 3.89 -10.86
C PHE A 636 12.18 5.39 -11.14
N LYS A 637 11.56 6.26 -10.32
CA LYS A 637 11.71 7.70 -10.47
C LYS A 637 12.86 8.18 -9.60
N ALA A 638 13.88 8.78 -10.22
CA ALA A 638 14.89 9.54 -9.51
C ALA A 638 14.24 10.74 -8.81
N GLY A 639 14.67 11.05 -7.59
CA GLY A 639 14.40 12.33 -6.98
C GLY A 639 15.17 13.46 -7.68
N ASN A 640 14.81 14.71 -7.43
CA ASN A 640 15.62 15.85 -7.84
C ASN A 640 17.01 15.73 -7.18
N LEU A 641 18.07 16.08 -7.92
CA LEU A 641 19.41 16.15 -7.37
C LEU A 641 19.49 17.20 -6.25
N LYS A 642 20.41 16.97 -5.30
CA LYS A 642 20.72 17.96 -4.27
C LYS A 642 21.32 19.23 -4.89
N PRO A 643 21.19 20.40 -4.23
CA PRO A 643 21.92 21.60 -4.64
C PRO A 643 23.42 21.35 -4.76
N ASN A 644 24.09 22.08 -5.65
CA ASN A 644 25.53 21.99 -5.90
C ASN A 644 25.98 20.59 -6.37
N SER A 645 25.24 20.04 -7.32
CA SER A 645 25.55 18.76 -7.98
C SER A 645 25.97 18.96 -9.43
N LEU A 646 26.87 18.10 -9.90
CA LEU A 646 27.29 17.95 -11.29
C LEU A 646 27.07 16.51 -11.71
N ARG A 647 26.29 16.28 -12.78
CA ARG A 647 26.18 14.97 -13.41
C ARG A 647 27.00 14.92 -14.68
N LEU A 648 27.86 13.92 -14.78
CA LEU A 648 28.56 13.54 -15.99
C LEU A 648 27.77 12.44 -16.68
N LYS A 649 27.47 12.62 -17.97
CA LYS A 649 26.90 11.56 -18.81
C LYS A 649 27.86 11.25 -19.93
N LEU A 650 28.24 9.98 -20.05
CA LEU A 650 29.13 9.52 -21.10
C LEU A 650 28.30 8.93 -22.25
N TYR A 651 28.60 9.34 -23.48
CA TYR A 651 27.97 8.83 -24.68
C TYR A 651 28.99 8.23 -25.64
N ASN A 652 28.62 7.12 -26.27
CA ASN A 652 29.26 6.61 -27.48
C ASN A 652 28.27 6.76 -28.64
N GLY A 653 28.60 7.62 -29.62
CA GLY A 653 27.65 8.02 -30.66
C GLY A 653 26.43 8.78 -30.11
N LYS A 654 25.25 8.14 -30.12
CA LYS A 654 23.98 8.66 -29.56
C LYS A 654 23.54 7.96 -28.27
N GLU A 655 24.21 6.89 -27.89
CA GLU A 655 23.81 6.05 -26.76
C GLU A 655 24.53 6.51 -25.50
N GLN A 656 23.79 6.73 -24.41
CA GLN A 656 24.36 7.02 -23.10
C GLN A 656 24.89 5.71 -22.51
N VAL A 657 26.22 5.57 -22.43
CA VAL A 657 26.89 4.35 -21.97
C VAL A 657 27.17 4.33 -20.48
N ASP A 658 27.27 5.52 -19.85
CA ASP A 658 27.50 5.61 -18.41
C ASP A 658 27.08 6.97 -17.84
N ASP A 659 27.02 7.09 -16.50
CA ASP A 659 26.94 8.36 -15.79
C ASP A 659 27.54 8.31 -14.39
N ALA A 660 28.04 9.45 -13.94
CA ALA A 660 28.53 9.65 -12.59
C ALA A 660 28.03 10.98 -12.03
N VAL A 661 27.85 11.06 -10.72
CA VAL A 661 27.38 12.28 -10.05
C VAL A 661 28.38 12.74 -8.99
N LEU A 662 28.77 14.00 -9.05
CA LEU A 662 29.47 14.71 -8.00
C LEU A 662 28.48 15.63 -7.29
N TYR A 663 28.54 15.72 -5.97
CA TYR A 663 27.79 16.72 -5.21
C TYR A 663 28.60 17.20 -4.01
N PHE A 664 28.42 18.46 -3.64
CA PHE A 664 29.10 19.02 -2.50
C PHE A 664 28.26 18.87 -1.22
N GLU A 665 28.82 18.18 -0.22
CA GLU A 665 28.14 17.79 1.02
C GLU A 665 28.94 18.21 2.24
N LYS A 666 28.24 18.69 3.27
CA LYS A 666 28.92 19.16 4.48
C LYS A 666 29.42 17.97 5.28
N GLY A 667 30.73 17.94 5.53
CA GLY A 667 31.38 16.88 6.32
C GLY A 667 31.90 15.72 5.47
N ALA A 668 31.69 15.74 4.14
CA ALA A 668 32.37 14.84 3.23
C ALA A 668 33.87 15.10 3.19
N THR A 669 34.64 14.09 2.76
CA THR A 669 36.10 14.16 2.67
C THR A 669 36.57 13.82 1.27
N LYS A 670 37.85 14.10 0.97
CA LYS A 670 38.45 13.71 -0.32
C LYS A 670 38.66 12.21 -0.45
N ASN A 671 38.72 11.49 0.66
CA ASN A 671 38.82 10.02 0.66
C ASN A 671 37.40 9.43 0.67
N PHE A 672 37.30 8.14 0.37
CA PHE A 672 36.03 7.43 0.43
C PHE A 672 35.29 7.65 1.75
N ASP A 673 34.09 8.22 1.67
CA ASP A 673 33.17 8.43 2.78
C ASP A 673 31.98 7.48 2.66
N SER A 674 31.89 6.53 3.58
CA SER A 674 30.86 5.51 3.61
C SER A 674 29.43 6.07 3.72
N LYS A 675 29.24 7.34 4.08
CA LYS A 675 27.93 7.99 4.15
C LYS A 675 27.51 8.67 2.87
N PHE A 676 28.48 9.08 2.04
CA PHE A 676 28.27 10.03 0.96
C PHE A 676 28.67 9.50 -0.42
N ASP A 677 29.52 8.48 -0.48
CA ASP A 677 30.06 7.94 -1.71
C ASP A 677 29.45 6.59 -2.10
N ALA A 678 29.41 6.33 -3.40
CA ALA A 678 29.12 5.01 -3.94
C ALA A 678 30.17 4.61 -4.98
N TYR A 679 30.67 3.38 -4.85
CA TYR A 679 31.61 2.78 -5.78
C TYR A 679 31.03 2.74 -7.21
N ASP A 680 31.90 2.84 -8.20
CA ASP A 680 31.54 2.52 -9.58
C ASP A 680 31.66 1.00 -9.81
N LEU A 681 30.53 0.36 -10.11
CA LEU A 681 30.44 -1.07 -10.46
C LEU A 681 30.19 -1.31 -11.96
N THR A 682 30.08 -0.23 -12.74
CA THR A 682 29.68 -0.26 -14.14
C THR A 682 30.80 0.18 -15.07
N ASP A 683 32.00 0.53 -14.59
CA ASP A 683 33.21 0.84 -15.38
C ASP A 683 32.92 1.71 -16.63
N GLY A 684 33.22 3.00 -16.55
CA GLY A 684 33.14 3.87 -17.72
C GLY A 684 33.68 5.25 -17.41
N ILE A 685 32.83 6.14 -16.91
CA ILE A 685 33.23 7.43 -16.34
C ILE A 685 32.95 7.43 -14.84
N GLY A 686 33.91 7.90 -14.04
CA GLY A 686 33.72 8.03 -12.60
C GLY A 686 34.61 9.09 -12.00
N PHE A 687 34.40 9.38 -10.72
CA PHE A 687 35.24 10.29 -9.94
C PHE A 687 36.26 9.48 -9.15
N LEU A 688 37.48 10.00 -9.05
CA LEU A 688 38.53 9.40 -8.25
C LEU A 688 38.57 10.04 -6.88
N THR A 689 38.68 9.22 -5.85
CA THR A 689 39.01 9.68 -4.49
C THR A 689 40.42 10.27 -4.45
N GLY A 690 40.75 10.95 -3.35
CA GLY A 690 42.04 11.59 -3.10
C GLY A 690 43.24 10.63 -3.12
N ASP A 691 43.05 9.34 -2.82
CA ASP A 691 44.09 8.31 -2.95
C ASP A 691 44.23 7.76 -4.39
N THR A 692 43.32 8.13 -5.30
CA THR A 692 43.27 7.77 -6.72
C THR A 692 43.14 6.28 -7.05
N THR A 693 42.91 5.43 -6.04
CA THR A 693 42.75 3.98 -6.22
C THR A 693 41.28 3.57 -6.36
N ILE A 694 40.37 4.37 -5.79
CA ILE A 694 38.92 4.11 -5.79
C ILE A 694 38.21 4.99 -6.82
N VAL A 695 37.38 4.36 -7.66
CA VAL A 695 36.49 5.02 -8.61
C VAL A 695 35.06 5.01 -8.08
N LEU A 696 34.40 6.16 -8.17
CA LEU A 696 33.07 6.41 -7.64
C LEU A 696 32.09 6.78 -8.75
N ALA A 697 30.92 6.14 -8.74
CA ALA A 697 29.78 6.54 -9.55
C ALA A 697 29.01 7.71 -8.90
N ILE A 698 29.10 7.82 -7.57
CA ILE A 698 28.56 8.96 -6.81
C ILE A 698 29.64 9.41 -5.83
N CYS A 699 30.01 10.69 -5.91
CA CYS A 699 31.08 11.30 -5.13
C CYS A 699 30.53 12.49 -4.35
N GLY A 700 30.56 12.39 -3.02
CA GLY A 700 30.30 13.49 -2.09
C GLY A 700 31.60 14.18 -1.72
N GLU A 701 31.68 15.49 -1.93
CA GLU A 701 32.92 16.24 -1.69
C GLU A 701 32.70 17.46 -0.80
N ALA A 702 33.77 17.90 -0.14
CA ALA A 702 33.73 19.15 0.61
C ALA A 702 33.79 20.35 -0.35
N PHE A 703 33.06 21.43 -0.05
CA PHE A 703 33.12 22.70 -0.79
C PHE A 703 34.51 23.36 -0.87
N THR A 704 35.48 22.84 -0.13
CA THR A 704 36.88 23.28 -0.13
C THR A 704 37.75 22.55 -1.15
N THR A 705 37.17 21.65 -1.95
CA THR A 705 37.91 20.86 -2.94
C THR A 705 38.05 21.64 -4.25
N ASP A 706 39.30 21.99 -4.61
CA ASP A 706 39.60 22.80 -5.80
C ASP A 706 39.80 21.95 -7.08
N THR A 707 40.08 20.65 -6.96
CA THR A 707 40.32 19.77 -8.11
C THR A 707 39.86 18.34 -7.82
N ILE A 708 39.14 17.75 -8.77
CA ILE A 708 38.60 16.39 -8.70
C ILE A 708 39.01 15.63 -9.95
N LYS A 709 39.68 14.49 -9.78
CA LYS A 709 40.14 13.67 -10.92
C LYS A 709 39.03 12.76 -11.41
N LEU A 710 39.01 12.48 -12.71
CA LEU A 710 38.07 11.55 -13.32
C LEU A 710 38.79 10.28 -13.78
N ALA A 711 38.12 9.14 -13.62
CA ALA A 711 38.51 7.90 -14.27
C ALA A 711 37.71 7.74 -15.56
N ALA A 712 38.40 7.43 -16.67
CA ALA A 712 37.77 7.09 -17.94
C ALA A 712 38.19 5.68 -18.37
N LYS A 713 37.55 4.64 -17.82
CA LYS A 713 37.83 3.23 -18.13
C LYS A 713 37.10 2.81 -19.40
N LEU A 714 37.65 3.20 -20.56
CA LEU A 714 37.00 3.08 -21.86
C LEU A 714 37.86 2.28 -22.84
N THR A 715 37.22 1.64 -23.81
CA THR A 715 37.88 1.03 -24.98
C THR A 715 37.95 2.01 -26.14
N GLY A 716 38.75 1.69 -27.16
CA GLY A 716 38.96 2.51 -28.34
C GLY A 716 37.65 2.99 -29.00
N GLY A 717 37.56 4.29 -29.27
CA GLY A 717 36.37 4.91 -29.83
C GLY A 717 36.28 6.42 -29.60
N VAL A 718 35.23 7.03 -30.17
CA VAL A 718 34.95 8.46 -30.01
C VAL A 718 33.77 8.64 -29.05
N TYR A 719 34.03 9.34 -27.96
CA TYR A 719 33.09 9.54 -26.87
C TYR A 719 32.72 11.02 -26.71
N LYS A 720 31.59 11.26 -26.06
CA LYS A 720 31.13 12.58 -25.64
C LYS A 720 30.85 12.57 -24.15
N LEU A 721 31.43 13.52 -23.43
CA LEU A 721 31.15 13.80 -22.04
C LEU A 721 30.20 14.99 -21.95
N ALA A 722 28.97 14.76 -21.52
CA ALA A 722 27.98 15.80 -21.31
C ALA A 722 27.89 16.18 -19.83
N PHE A 723 27.80 17.49 -19.57
CA PHE A 723 27.80 18.06 -18.23
C PHE A 723 26.40 18.58 -17.90
N GLY A 724 25.77 18.00 -16.88
CA GLY A 724 24.40 18.32 -16.48
C GLY A 724 24.31 18.77 -15.02
N ASP A 725 23.19 19.40 -14.70
CA ASP A 725 22.78 19.76 -13.34
C ASP A 725 23.60 20.87 -12.67
N LEU A 726 24.45 21.59 -13.41
CA LEU A 726 25.21 22.75 -12.90
C LEU A 726 24.31 23.91 -12.45
N ASN A 727 23.06 23.97 -12.93
CA ASN A 727 22.08 24.95 -12.46
C ASN A 727 21.65 24.71 -11.00
N SER A 728 22.02 23.58 -10.40
CA SER A 728 21.77 23.29 -8.99
C SER A 728 22.71 24.05 -8.06
N PHE A 729 23.78 24.68 -8.56
CA PHE A 729 24.72 25.44 -7.75
C PHE A 729 24.14 26.79 -7.33
N ASN A 730 24.20 27.10 -6.03
CA ASN A 730 23.69 28.37 -5.49
C ASN A 730 24.57 29.57 -5.87
N ILE A 731 25.87 29.34 -6.04
CA ILE A 731 26.85 30.25 -6.65
C ILE A 731 27.61 29.38 -7.64
N ILE A 732 27.59 29.72 -8.93
CA ILE A 732 28.24 28.91 -9.96
C ILE A 732 29.77 29.06 -9.78
N PRO A 733 30.51 28.03 -9.33
CA PRO A 733 31.97 28.07 -9.42
C PRO A 733 32.36 28.04 -10.90
N GLU A 734 33.48 28.65 -11.26
CA GLU A 734 33.99 28.43 -12.61
C GLU A 734 34.56 27.00 -12.67
N ILE A 735 33.91 26.14 -13.46
CA ILE A 735 34.31 24.74 -13.60
C ILE A 735 35.08 24.59 -14.91
N TYR A 736 36.26 23.99 -14.82
CA TYR A 736 37.12 23.72 -15.96
C TYR A 736 37.39 22.22 -16.09
N LEU A 737 37.20 21.67 -17.29
CA LEU A 737 37.70 20.35 -17.66
C LEU A 737 39.13 20.49 -18.19
N ILE A 738 40.07 19.83 -17.53
CA ILE A 738 41.44 19.64 -18.00
C ILE A 738 41.53 18.30 -18.73
N ASP A 739 41.98 18.31 -19.98
CA ASP A 739 42.35 17.12 -20.75
C ASP A 739 43.87 17.10 -20.90
N ASN A 740 44.55 16.33 -20.06
CA ASN A 740 46.02 16.23 -20.00
C ASN A 740 46.63 15.60 -21.26
N TYR A 741 45.85 14.81 -22.01
CA TYR A 741 46.33 14.20 -23.26
C TYR A 741 46.33 15.22 -24.40
N LEU A 742 45.25 15.99 -24.54
CA LEU A 742 45.15 17.04 -25.56
C LEU A 742 45.76 18.39 -25.12
N ASN A 743 46.21 18.46 -23.87
CA ASN A 743 46.70 19.67 -23.20
C ASN A 743 45.69 20.83 -23.30
N LYS A 744 44.41 20.53 -23.06
CA LYS A 744 43.30 21.51 -23.13
C LYS A 744 42.77 21.84 -21.75
N ASN A 745 42.39 23.10 -21.59
CA ASN A 745 41.64 23.61 -20.45
C ASN A 745 40.35 24.25 -20.96
N VAL A 746 39.20 23.62 -20.69
CA VAL A 746 37.90 23.99 -21.25
C VAL A 746 36.96 24.38 -20.12
N LYS A 747 36.48 25.63 -20.13
CA LYS A 747 35.42 26.08 -19.22
C LYS A 747 34.11 25.37 -19.59
N ILE A 748 33.40 24.86 -18.58
CA ILE A 748 32.20 24.04 -18.75
C ILE A 748 30.97 24.79 -18.23
N TYR A 749 29.90 24.78 -19.02
CA TYR A 749 28.56 25.25 -18.67
C TYR A 749 27.54 24.11 -18.62
N ASN A 750 26.34 24.43 -18.12
CA ASN A 750 25.26 23.46 -18.06
C ASN A 750 24.83 23.02 -19.48
N ASN A 751 24.73 21.71 -19.69
CA ASN A 751 24.47 21.02 -20.96
C ASN A 751 25.61 21.07 -21.99
N ASP A 752 26.80 21.54 -21.61
CA ASP A 752 27.96 21.45 -22.50
C ASP A 752 28.32 19.99 -22.80
N VAL A 753 28.93 19.80 -23.96
CA VAL A 753 29.37 18.49 -24.44
C VAL A 753 30.82 18.59 -24.92
N TYR A 754 31.70 17.80 -24.30
CA TYR A 754 33.09 17.66 -24.70
C TYR A 754 33.31 16.35 -25.47
N THR A 755 33.81 16.42 -26.70
CA THR A 755 34.08 15.24 -27.53
C THR A 755 35.55 14.87 -27.46
N PHE A 756 35.85 13.57 -27.29
CA PHE A 756 37.21 13.06 -27.20
C PHE A 756 37.34 11.65 -27.80
N GLU A 757 38.56 11.29 -28.19
CA GLU A 757 38.88 9.98 -28.73
C GLU A 757 39.73 9.17 -27.74
N VAL A 758 39.45 7.88 -27.65
CA VAL A 758 40.22 6.86 -26.93
C VAL A 758 40.87 5.96 -27.96
N LEU A 759 42.17 5.70 -27.81
CA LEU A 759 42.95 4.81 -28.65
C LEU A 759 43.46 3.65 -27.79
N ASP A 760 43.06 2.41 -28.12
CA ASP A 760 43.50 1.22 -27.37
C ASP A 760 45.03 1.10 -27.33
N SER A 761 45.71 1.60 -28.37
CA SER A 761 47.16 1.63 -28.50
C SER A 761 47.86 2.66 -27.61
N ASN A 762 47.13 3.58 -26.97
CA ASN A 762 47.71 4.65 -26.18
C ASN A 762 47.00 4.82 -24.82
N VAL A 763 47.65 4.32 -23.78
CA VAL A 763 47.20 4.37 -22.37
C VAL A 763 47.00 5.79 -21.83
N LEU A 764 47.54 6.83 -22.46
CA LEU A 764 47.31 8.23 -22.06
C LEU A 764 45.93 8.76 -22.49
N THR A 765 45.25 8.05 -23.40
CA THR A 765 43.94 8.46 -23.92
C THR A 765 42.76 7.95 -23.06
N TYR A 766 43.03 7.11 -22.05
CA TYR A 766 42.03 6.58 -21.12
C TYR A 766 42.63 6.42 -19.71
N GLY A 767 41.82 5.97 -18.74
CA GLY A 767 42.24 5.75 -17.36
C GLY A 767 42.21 7.01 -16.49
N ASN A 768 43.02 7.01 -15.43
CA ASN A 768 42.88 7.91 -14.28
C ASN A 768 43.63 9.25 -14.41
N ASN A 769 44.46 9.41 -15.44
CA ASN A 769 45.39 10.55 -15.57
C ASN A 769 44.94 11.57 -16.62
N ARG A 770 43.90 11.27 -17.39
CA ARG A 770 43.53 12.10 -18.54
C ARG A 770 42.73 13.34 -18.13
N PHE A 771 41.73 13.17 -17.27
CA PHE A 771 40.73 14.21 -17.04
C PHE A 771 40.70 14.67 -15.59
N GLU A 772 40.61 15.98 -15.41
CA GLU A 772 40.41 16.62 -14.11
C GLU A 772 39.36 17.72 -14.22
N LEU A 773 38.57 17.90 -13.17
CA LEU A 773 37.67 19.02 -13.01
C LEU A 773 38.25 19.97 -11.98
N VAL A 774 38.52 21.21 -12.39
CA VAL A 774 39.00 22.26 -11.51
C VAL A 774 37.84 23.18 -11.18
N PHE A 775 37.59 23.36 -9.88
CA PHE A 775 36.59 24.26 -9.34
C PHE A 775 37.31 25.52 -8.90
N ALA A 776 37.32 26.53 -9.76
CA ALA A 776 37.86 27.82 -9.40
C ALA A 776 36.80 28.60 -8.60
N LYS A 777 37.23 29.15 -7.45
CA LYS A 777 36.48 30.22 -6.82
C LYS A 777 36.35 31.33 -7.85
N ALA A 778 35.13 31.80 -8.11
CA ALA A 778 34.95 33.06 -8.80
C ALA A 778 35.86 34.06 -8.09
N SER A 779 36.90 34.54 -8.77
CA SER A 779 37.74 35.58 -8.20
C SER A 779 36.81 36.72 -7.83
N SER A 780 37.09 37.40 -6.73
CA SER A 780 36.50 38.72 -6.46
C SER A 780 37.03 39.77 -7.44
N ASP A 781 37.40 39.36 -8.65
CA ASP A 781 37.84 40.23 -9.71
C ASP A 781 36.62 40.66 -10.52
N ILE A 782 36.57 41.97 -10.63
CA ILE A 782 35.64 42.83 -11.35
C ILE A 782 35.59 42.55 -12.88
N ASP A 783 36.14 41.44 -13.36
CA ASP A 783 36.30 41.13 -14.77
C ASP A 783 35.70 39.76 -15.14
N HIS A 784 34.36 39.63 -15.21
CA HIS A 784 33.64 39.11 -16.40
C HIS A 784 32.13 38.88 -16.15
N VAL A 785 31.29 39.71 -16.78
CA VAL A 785 29.99 39.29 -17.35
C VAL A 785 29.98 39.72 -18.81
N LEU A 786 29.39 38.87 -19.65
CA LEU A 786 29.67 38.59 -21.06
C LEU A 786 29.10 39.59 -22.09
N SER A 787 29.71 39.54 -23.28
CA SER A 787 29.19 39.81 -24.64
C SER A 787 28.88 41.24 -25.11
N GLU A 788 29.56 41.58 -26.21
CA GLU A 788 29.20 42.51 -27.31
C GLU A 788 29.25 44.03 -27.07
N ASN A 789 30.38 44.63 -27.49
CA ASN A 789 30.49 45.90 -28.23
C ASN A 789 29.83 47.17 -27.67
N THR A 790 30.18 47.63 -26.46
CA THR A 790 30.23 49.08 -26.11
C THR A 790 30.73 49.28 -24.68
N LYS A 791 32.04 49.51 -24.55
CA LYS A 791 32.68 49.92 -23.30
C LYS A 791 32.37 51.40 -23.03
N LEU A 792 31.97 51.75 -21.80
CA LEU A 792 31.89 53.15 -21.39
C LEU A 792 33.22 53.86 -21.68
N SER A 793 33.17 54.93 -22.46
CA SER A 793 34.33 55.77 -22.76
C SER A 793 34.17 57.10 -22.05
N VAL A 794 35.24 57.54 -21.40
CA VAL A 794 35.27 58.76 -20.59
C VAL A 794 36.24 59.75 -21.20
N TYR A 795 35.77 60.96 -21.53
CA TYR A 795 36.59 61.99 -22.17
C TYR A 795 36.13 63.42 -21.81
N PRO A 796 37.06 64.41 -21.75
CA PRO A 796 38.50 64.22 -21.73
C PRO A 796 38.94 63.45 -20.46
N ASN A 797 40.07 62.74 -20.53
CA ASN A 797 40.65 62.03 -19.39
C ASN A 797 42.18 62.11 -19.52
N PRO A 798 42.85 63.04 -18.80
CA PRO A 798 42.35 63.80 -17.66
C PRO A 798 41.27 64.85 -17.98
N ALA A 799 40.32 65.05 -17.06
CA ALA A 799 39.23 66.03 -17.11
C ALA A 799 39.50 67.17 -16.13
N ILE A 800 39.03 68.40 -16.39
CA ILE A 800 39.21 69.53 -15.45
C ILE A 800 37.87 69.85 -14.79
N ASP A 801 36.98 70.55 -15.50
CA ASP A 801 35.68 70.96 -14.95
C ASP A 801 34.53 70.06 -15.39
N MET A 802 34.69 69.37 -16.53
CA MET A 802 33.66 68.56 -17.15
C MET A 802 34.22 67.23 -17.62
N VAL A 803 33.45 66.16 -17.43
CA VAL A 803 33.73 64.83 -17.94
C VAL A 803 32.52 64.25 -18.64
N ASN A 804 32.73 63.69 -19.83
CA ASN A 804 31.67 63.09 -20.65
C ASN A 804 31.80 61.57 -20.63
N ILE A 805 30.69 60.88 -20.44
CA ILE A 805 30.59 59.42 -20.46
C ILE A 805 29.68 59.03 -21.63
N ILE A 806 30.25 58.27 -22.58
CA ILE A 806 29.55 57.77 -23.77
C ILE A 806 29.59 56.24 -23.82
N GLY A 807 28.69 55.63 -24.61
CA GLY A 807 28.53 54.18 -24.67
C GLY A 807 27.45 53.64 -23.74
N ILE A 808 26.55 54.51 -23.28
CA ILE A 808 25.35 54.13 -22.53
C ILE A 808 24.29 53.75 -23.58
N ASN A 809 24.27 52.49 -24.02
CA ASN A 809 23.36 52.03 -25.10
C ASN A 809 21.89 52.35 -24.81
N SER A 810 21.13 52.76 -25.84
CA SER A 810 19.71 53.18 -25.86
C SER A 810 18.66 52.19 -25.33
N HIS A 811 19.05 51.05 -24.76
CA HIS A 811 18.14 50.01 -24.31
C HIS A 811 17.63 50.19 -22.86
N SER A 812 18.07 51.23 -22.14
CA SER A 812 17.55 51.61 -20.83
C SER A 812 16.97 53.02 -20.86
N ALA A 813 15.66 53.16 -20.65
CA ALA A 813 14.99 54.47 -20.61
C ALA A 813 15.43 55.35 -19.42
N PHE A 814 15.99 54.76 -18.36
CA PHE A 814 16.56 55.44 -17.19
C PHE A 814 17.72 54.62 -16.59
N TYR A 815 18.73 55.31 -16.07
CA TYR A 815 19.86 54.73 -15.34
C TYR A 815 20.31 55.66 -14.20
N ASP A 816 20.91 55.08 -13.17
CA ASP A 816 21.58 55.80 -12.08
C ASP A 816 23.10 55.80 -12.29
N TRP A 817 23.78 56.83 -11.81
CA TRP A 817 25.22 56.92 -11.83
C TRP A 817 25.78 57.44 -10.50
N THR A 818 26.99 57.03 -10.18
CA THR A 818 27.69 57.40 -8.94
C THR A 818 29.19 57.51 -9.18
N ILE A 819 29.82 58.59 -8.73
CA ILE A 819 31.27 58.81 -8.71
C ILE A 819 31.79 58.48 -7.32
N PHE A 820 32.86 57.69 -7.27
CA PHE A 820 33.59 57.32 -6.06
C PHE A 820 35.04 57.80 -6.13
N ASN A 821 35.63 58.16 -5.00
CA ASN A 821 37.08 58.26 -4.89
C ASN A 821 37.71 56.85 -4.84
N ILE A 822 39.04 56.74 -4.92
CA ILE A 822 39.75 55.44 -4.84
C ILE A 822 39.58 54.71 -3.50
N GLY A 823 39.17 55.42 -2.44
CA GLY A 823 38.83 54.83 -1.14
C GLY A 823 37.44 54.20 -1.08
N GLY A 824 36.64 54.35 -2.16
CA GLY A 824 35.27 53.84 -2.24
C GLY A 824 34.22 54.76 -1.63
N GLU A 825 34.58 55.98 -1.23
CA GLU A 825 33.61 56.97 -0.74
C GLU A 825 32.86 57.60 -1.91
N GLU A 826 31.55 57.73 -1.77
CA GLU A 826 30.68 58.35 -2.77
C GLU A 826 30.87 59.86 -2.78
N MET A 827 31.28 60.39 -3.92
CA MET A 827 31.56 61.82 -4.12
C MET A 827 30.37 62.55 -4.74
N LYS A 828 29.66 61.89 -5.65
CA LYS A 828 28.54 62.47 -6.40
C LYS A 828 27.65 61.38 -6.99
N SER A 829 26.35 61.58 -7.06
CA SER A 829 25.44 60.65 -7.73
C SER A 829 24.30 61.40 -8.42
N GLY A 830 23.61 60.70 -9.31
CA GLY A 830 22.44 61.19 -10.00
C GLY A 830 21.83 60.12 -10.90
N SER A 831 20.88 60.53 -11.73
CA SER A 831 20.25 59.67 -12.72
C SER A 831 20.22 60.35 -14.09
N GLY A 832 20.02 59.57 -15.14
CA GLY A 832 20.00 60.04 -16.52
C GLY A 832 19.20 59.11 -17.43
N ASN A 833 18.87 59.61 -18.61
CA ASN A 833 18.12 58.89 -19.64
C ASN A 833 18.67 59.12 -21.06
N ASN A 834 19.83 59.76 -21.19
CA ASN A 834 20.49 60.05 -22.46
C ASN A 834 21.66 59.10 -22.70
N GLU A 835 21.99 58.83 -23.97
CA GLU A 835 23.12 57.97 -24.38
C GLU A 835 24.50 58.57 -24.07
N MET A 836 24.55 59.87 -23.80
CA MET A 836 25.72 60.60 -23.31
C MET A 836 25.38 61.29 -21.99
N LEU A 837 26.27 61.12 -21.01
CA LEU A 837 26.19 61.78 -19.72
C LEU A 837 27.31 62.81 -19.59
N ASN A 838 26.96 64.09 -19.41
CA ASN A 838 27.91 65.18 -19.22
C ASN A 838 27.87 65.62 -17.76
N LEU A 839 28.98 65.46 -17.04
CA LEU A 839 29.06 65.76 -15.61
C LEU A 839 29.99 66.93 -15.34
N ASN A 840 29.50 67.92 -14.58
CA ASN A 840 30.34 68.94 -13.98
C ASN A 840 31.00 68.33 -12.73
N ILE A 841 32.33 68.30 -12.78
CA ILE A 841 33.19 67.75 -11.73
C ILE A 841 34.08 68.84 -11.10
N SER A 842 33.88 70.13 -11.39
CA SER A 842 34.70 71.26 -10.91
C SER A 842 34.85 71.32 -9.38
N ASP A 843 33.92 70.73 -8.64
CA ASP A 843 33.88 70.60 -7.18
C ASP A 843 34.71 69.43 -6.61
N LEU A 844 35.17 68.48 -7.43
CA LEU A 844 36.05 67.39 -6.99
C LEU A 844 37.51 67.86 -6.85
N GLU A 845 38.30 67.32 -5.92
CA GLU A 845 39.75 67.59 -5.88
C GLU A 845 40.49 66.83 -6.98
N SER A 846 41.70 67.25 -7.36
CA SER A 846 42.51 66.51 -8.33
C SER A 846 42.84 65.10 -7.82
N GLY A 847 42.60 64.09 -8.64
CA GLY A 847 42.67 62.71 -8.20
C GLY A 847 42.09 61.70 -9.19
N LEU A 848 42.24 60.42 -8.87
CA LEU A 848 41.65 59.33 -9.63
C LEU A 848 40.25 59.02 -9.08
N TYR A 849 39.27 58.90 -9.97
CA TYR A 849 37.88 58.61 -9.62
C TYR A 849 37.34 57.45 -10.44
N LEU A 850 36.37 56.75 -9.86
CA LEU A 850 35.58 55.72 -10.53
C LEU A 850 34.16 56.24 -10.72
N ILE A 851 33.61 56.09 -11.92
CA ILE A 851 32.18 56.32 -12.17
C ILE A 851 31.50 55.01 -12.48
N LYS A 852 30.42 54.73 -11.75
CA LYS A 852 29.54 53.58 -11.91
C LYS A 852 28.24 54.04 -12.56
N VAL A 853 27.74 53.27 -13.53
CA VAL A 853 26.44 53.50 -14.18
C VAL A 853 25.63 52.20 -14.12
N LYS A 854 24.39 52.28 -13.60
CA LYS A 854 23.51 51.13 -13.34
C LYS A 854 22.09 51.37 -13.90
N GLY A 855 21.56 50.42 -14.66
CA GLY A 855 20.16 50.34 -15.10
C GLY A 855 19.71 48.87 -15.19
N ASP A 856 18.46 48.62 -15.63
CA ASP A 856 17.82 47.28 -15.59
C ASP A 856 18.63 46.16 -16.26
N LYS A 857 19.46 46.50 -17.26
CA LYS A 857 20.37 45.58 -17.95
C LYS A 857 21.76 46.18 -18.21
N LEU A 858 22.08 47.28 -17.52
CA LEU A 858 23.35 48.00 -17.66
C LEU A 858 24.04 48.03 -16.30
N TYR A 859 25.27 47.52 -16.22
CA TYR A 859 26.13 47.70 -15.06
C TYR A 859 27.57 47.85 -15.54
N GLN A 860 28.05 49.09 -15.60
CA GLN A 860 29.41 49.37 -16.07
C GLN A 860 30.12 50.37 -15.14
N VAL A 861 31.44 50.24 -15.05
CA VAL A 861 32.31 51.14 -14.28
C VAL A 861 33.43 51.64 -15.19
N ALA A 862 33.73 52.93 -15.12
CA ALA A 862 34.85 53.54 -15.84
C ALA A 862 35.68 54.40 -14.89
N LYS A 863 36.95 54.63 -15.23
CA LYS A 863 37.87 55.46 -14.46
C LYS A 863 38.17 56.77 -15.18
N PHE A 864 38.30 57.85 -14.43
CA PHE A 864 38.83 59.11 -14.95
C PHE A 864 39.71 59.83 -13.94
N VAL A 865 40.65 60.61 -14.44
CA VAL A 865 41.52 61.48 -13.65
C VAL A 865 40.97 62.89 -13.74
N LYS A 866 40.81 63.57 -12.60
CA LYS A 866 40.60 65.02 -12.53
C LYS A 866 41.91 65.75 -12.28
#